data_AF-A0A0N7L7G7-F1
#
_entry.id   AF-A0A0N7L7G7-F1
#
_cell.length_a   1.000
_cell.length_b   1.000
_cell.length_c   1.000
_cell.angle_alpha   90.00
_cell.angle_beta   90.00
_cell.angle_gamma   90.00
#
_symmetry.space_group_name_H-M   'P 1'
#
loop_
_entity.id
_entity.type
_entity.pdbx_description
1 polymer ?
#
loop_
_entity_poly.entity_id
_entity_poly.type
_entity_poly.pdbx_seq_one_letter_code
_entity_poly.pdbx_strand_id
1 'polypeptide(L)'
;MTEDSRSNKLNRELLRWIQSLDLAYSIKNVKRDFANGFLVAEILSRYYDKDISMHSYENGIGKKARKDNWDQLVKVFGRFVDLEPLIIKNDIDAVIHCQNGAAVAFLTKLYQCLTKRTIQSTLISQPHTSGTDDNAACASIARSLKTLEEIPPYAKPTNSTLIRDKMRESNLAETQDQTQLHRKVREIYSQHEEMHQLERLMVSTPEHNSALNSASKATMLRGATKAVCNEGSTPVLITQQIVREVQIKTANHQGFDKLRATREAKETGLLDPLDSRCNNEDARRDLAYCRVSSKSDTYSMETAHRRRPFDLLNEKVERLIFDTELTLRPHEVKEKFEWFINAAYEGQWLNEQQFVNVFQCAQEEAELLGLGFLDFPRDFWKFIGLMYPFLSEYDESHVFFQTAINFFVLLGQQCACREKAAASLLMPEYMLPKLTTILRRDAIKRPMLLRTVYAFVPNTVLAHIQTIKYLREAMADNIPLFIHILTILVGMESELDETLVDLYYYYCSIGLDTPCEKLRAACLSMLMSFLNYDVKLVADLLPRLTRFSSRHAWWEVKAQLVIIASALLRVASPQQKHEEDDADGSIAISKISTNKFSEQIELCLTIIEREFHPKASLNMRRIGLSSLSQNLERYQELVPLFVDVLLSLPVAVRHTMLATANTDPSTESTKIGATGIEHQLPIRGASGVIYQLVPLITSWDSVAIAKQLYYEHQTSIEADSSVLHVMFKCFEHLLNTGKQSNVWLLYDQMKDYIVTGFVKATTCELSASIVTIALTALRDSETDVFQHIALVKSVRQVITMNNEDLRQQTIVKILQNVRNTSPVRAKQVQRFVTTMRSKCDADTYKSSLFSTAFGNDV
;
A
#
# COMPACT_ATOMS: atom_id res chain seq x y z
N MET A 1 -12.77 -21.68 20.75
CA MET A 1 -11.31 -21.49 20.53
C MET A 1 -10.62 -20.69 21.64
N THR A 2 -11.31 -19.83 22.39
CA THR A 2 -10.68 -19.00 23.45
C THR A 2 -10.25 -19.81 24.69
N GLU A 3 -11.01 -20.82 25.12
CA GLU A 3 -10.69 -21.62 26.32
C GLU A 3 -9.50 -22.58 26.15
N ASP A 4 -9.39 -23.27 25.01
CA ASP A 4 -8.22 -24.09 24.64
C ASP A 4 -6.89 -23.33 24.77
N SER A 5 -6.94 -22.02 24.50
CA SER A 5 -5.78 -21.14 24.60
C SER A 5 -5.42 -20.72 26.03
N ARG A 6 -6.35 -20.88 27.00
CA ARG A 6 -6.12 -20.56 28.41
C ARG A 6 -5.51 -21.74 29.17
N SER A 7 -6.03 -22.95 28.97
CA SER A 7 -5.57 -24.16 29.67
C SER A 7 -4.12 -24.57 29.34
N ASN A 8 -3.62 -24.22 28.16
CA ASN A 8 -2.28 -24.59 27.68
C ASN A 8 -1.20 -23.49 27.87
N LYS A 9 -1.50 -22.40 28.61
CA LYS A 9 -0.52 -21.33 28.91
C LYS A 9 0.27 -21.66 30.18
N LEU A 10 1.59 -21.49 30.11
CA LEU A 10 2.48 -21.58 31.27
C LEU A 10 2.29 -20.37 32.18
N ASN A 11 2.29 -20.59 33.50
CA ASN A 11 2.40 -19.51 34.49
C ASN A 11 3.75 -18.76 34.28
N ARG A 12 3.77 -17.45 34.53
CA ARG A 12 4.96 -16.59 34.45
C ARG A 12 6.16 -17.13 35.24
N GLU A 13 5.90 -17.83 36.35
CA GLU A 13 6.95 -18.48 37.15
C GLU A 13 7.56 -19.70 36.42
N LEU A 14 6.73 -20.60 35.89
CA LEU A 14 7.17 -21.72 35.06
C LEU A 14 7.91 -21.26 33.80
N LEU A 15 7.42 -20.20 33.15
CA LEU A 15 8.07 -19.64 31.97
C LEU A 15 9.48 -19.14 32.29
N ARG A 16 9.64 -18.38 33.39
CA ARG A 16 10.97 -17.90 33.84
C ARG A 16 11.89 -19.05 34.23
N TRP A 17 11.38 -20.07 34.92
CA TRP A 17 12.16 -21.26 35.27
C TRP A 17 12.68 -21.97 34.02
N ILE A 18 11.79 -22.32 33.09
CA ILE A 18 12.15 -23.01 31.84
C ILE A 18 13.15 -22.19 31.01
N GLN A 19 12.99 -20.87 30.94
CA GLN A 19 13.96 -19.98 30.27
C GLN A 19 15.33 -19.96 30.98
N SER A 20 15.37 -20.05 32.30
CA SER A 20 16.64 -20.09 33.06
C SER A 20 17.44 -21.39 32.89
N LEU A 21 16.83 -22.44 32.32
CA LEU A 21 17.50 -23.72 32.06
C LEU A 21 18.28 -23.76 30.74
N ASP A 22 18.20 -22.71 29.91
CA ASP A 22 18.92 -22.57 28.62
C ASP A 22 18.86 -23.83 27.75
N LEU A 23 17.63 -24.29 27.46
CA LEU A 23 17.36 -25.48 26.67
C LEU A 23 17.71 -25.25 25.18
N ALA A 24 18.31 -26.26 24.54
CA ALA A 24 18.75 -26.20 23.14
C ALA A 24 17.58 -26.03 22.15
N TYR A 25 16.37 -26.41 22.55
CA TYR A 25 15.16 -26.29 21.74
C TYR A 25 14.17 -25.26 22.32
N SER A 26 13.85 -24.25 21.51
CA SER A 26 12.81 -23.25 21.84
C SER A 26 11.41 -23.89 21.90
N ILE A 27 10.71 -23.74 23.02
CA ILE A 27 9.31 -24.20 23.15
C ILE A 27 8.38 -23.24 22.40
N LYS A 28 7.71 -23.76 21.36
CA LYS A 28 6.76 -22.99 20.52
C LYS A 28 5.32 -23.39 20.80
N ASN A 29 5.08 -24.66 21.14
CA ASN A 29 3.78 -25.21 21.49
C ASN A 29 3.94 -26.19 22.65
N VAL A 30 3.74 -25.71 23.88
CA VAL A 30 3.88 -26.47 25.14
C VAL A 30 3.22 -27.85 25.07
N LYS A 31 2.01 -27.93 24.51
CA LYS A 31 1.22 -29.16 24.42
C LYS A 31 1.79 -30.21 23.46
N ARG A 32 2.46 -29.78 22.39
CA ARG A 32 3.06 -30.67 21.39
C ARG A 32 4.51 -31.00 21.71
N ASP A 33 5.28 -29.98 22.08
CA ASP A 33 6.72 -30.07 22.19
C ASP A 33 7.14 -30.89 23.44
N PHE A 34 6.35 -30.84 24.53
CA PHE A 34 6.55 -31.72 25.70
C PHE A 34 5.93 -33.12 25.56
N ALA A 35 5.01 -33.35 24.63
CA ALA A 35 4.37 -34.67 24.45
C ALA A 35 5.37 -35.78 24.05
N ASN A 36 6.53 -35.41 23.50
CA ASN A 36 7.59 -36.36 23.12
C ASN A 36 8.47 -36.83 24.31
N GLY A 37 8.40 -36.18 25.47
CA GLY A 37 9.28 -36.49 26.60
C GLY A 37 10.74 -36.02 26.42
N PHE A 38 11.24 -35.85 25.19
CA PHE A 38 12.61 -35.37 24.91
C PHE A 38 12.97 -34.08 25.67
N LEU A 39 12.10 -33.06 25.66
CA LEU A 39 12.32 -31.83 26.43
C LEU A 39 12.25 -32.04 27.96
N VAL A 40 11.54 -33.06 28.43
CA VAL A 40 11.51 -33.42 29.86
C VAL A 40 12.84 -34.07 30.25
N ALA A 41 13.40 -34.94 29.40
CA ALA A 41 14.75 -35.47 29.58
C ALA A 41 15.81 -34.35 29.56
N GLU A 42 15.68 -33.37 28.67
CA GLU A 42 16.58 -32.23 28.61
C GLU A 42 16.50 -31.32 29.85
N ILE A 43 15.29 -31.08 30.38
CA ILE A 43 15.12 -30.38 31.66
C ILE A 43 15.82 -31.15 32.78
N LEU A 44 15.59 -32.46 32.87
CA LEU A 44 16.14 -33.29 33.94
C LEU A 44 17.66 -33.44 33.86
N SER A 45 18.27 -33.45 32.66
CA SER A 45 19.73 -33.56 32.52
C SER A 45 20.48 -32.31 33.03
N ARG A 46 19.80 -31.17 33.22
CA ARG A 46 20.34 -30.00 33.95
C ARG A 46 20.40 -30.20 35.48
N TYR A 47 19.68 -31.19 36.02
CA TYR A 47 19.62 -31.51 37.46
C TYR A 47 20.29 -32.84 37.81
N TYR A 48 20.28 -33.80 36.87
CA TYR A 48 20.80 -35.17 37.02
C TYR A 48 21.70 -35.53 35.83
N ASP A 49 22.79 -34.78 35.68
CA ASP A 49 23.74 -34.85 34.56
C ASP A 49 24.33 -36.26 34.32
N LYS A 50 24.60 -37.00 35.40
CA LYS A 50 25.22 -38.33 35.38
C LYS A 50 24.22 -39.47 35.09
N ASP A 51 22.93 -39.25 35.33
CA ASP A 51 21.90 -40.30 35.25
C ASP A 51 21.11 -40.27 33.94
N ILE A 52 21.27 -39.22 33.13
CA ILE A 52 20.46 -38.95 31.94
C ILE A 52 21.36 -38.70 30.73
N SER A 53 21.54 -39.74 29.91
CA SER A 53 22.20 -39.62 28.61
C SER A 53 21.21 -39.10 27.56
N MET A 54 21.38 -37.86 27.09
CA MET A 54 20.52 -37.30 26.04
C MET A 54 20.55 -38.09 24.72
N HIS A 55 21.61 -38.89 24.49
CA HIS A 55 21.72 -39.76 23.31
C HIS A 55 20.76 -40.96 23.32
N SER A 56 20.12 -41.29 24.45
CA SER A 56 19.14 -42.38 24.52
C SER A 56 17.69 -41.95 24.22
N TYR A 57 17.44 -40.65 24.03
CA TYR A 57 16.12 -40.10 23.74
C TYR A 57 16.00 -39.65 22.28
N GLU A 58 14.95 -40.07 21.60
CA GLU A 58 14.75 -39.77 20.17
C GLU A 58 13.83 -38.55 20.00
N ASN A 59 14.24 -37.54 19.22
CA ASN A 59 13.36 -36.40 18.89
C ASN A 59 12.34 -36.73 17.76
N GLY A 60 11.72 -37.92 17.84
CA GLY A 60 10.79 -38.44 16.85
C GLY A 60 9.34 -37.99 17.06
N ILE A 61 8.60 -37.73 15.97
CA ILE A 61 7.21 -37.22 16.04
C ILE A 61 6.19 -38.36 16.31
N GLY A 62 6.55 -39.60 15.94
CA GLY A 62 5.67 -40.78 15.96
C GLY A 62 5.36 -41.33 17.36
N LYS A 63 4.16 -41.91 17.53
CA LYS A 63 3.65 -42.39 18.83
C LYS A 63 4.58 -43.40 19.53
N LYS A 64 5.27 -44.25 18.76
CA LYS A 64 6.25 -45.21 19.27
C LYS A 64 7.42 -44.49 19.98
N ALA A 65 8.13 -43.60 19.27
CA ALA A 65 9.25 -42.83 19.84
C ALA A 65 8.85 -42.05 21.11
N ARG A 66 7.65 -41.43 21.13
CA ARG A 66 7.14 -40.77 22.34
C ARG A 66 7.02 -41.76 23.50
N LYS A 67 6.37 -42.90 23.27
CA LYS A 67 6.17 -43.91 24.33
C LYS A 67 7.50 -44.47 24.81
N ASP A 68 8.42 -44.79 23.90
CA ASP A 68 9.76 -45.30 24.21
C ASP A 68 10.58 -44.27 25.04
N ASN A 69 10.44 -42.97 24.75
CA ASN A 69 11.01 -41.88 25.56
C ASN A 69 10.37 -41.79 26.97
N TRP A 70 9.04 -41.86 27.07
CA TRP A 70 8.34 -41.78 28.36
C TRP A 70 8.57 -43.03 29.23
N ASP A 71 8.68 -44.22 28.64
CA ASP A 71 9.05 -45.46 29.33
C ASP A 71 10.50 -45.42 29.87
N GLN A 72 11.40 -44.65 29.24
CA GLN A 72 12.71 -44.32 29.79
C GLN A 72 12.62 -43.31 30.94
N LEU A 73 11.85 -42.23 30.79
CA LEU A 73 11.62 -41.23 31.85
C LEU A 73 11.03 -41.84 33.12
N VAL A 74 10.05 -42.75 33.00
CA VAL A 74 9.46 -43.47 34.13
C VAL A 74 10.52 -44.24 34.94
N LYS A 75 11.49 -44.87 34.25
CA LYS A 75 12.61 -45.56 34.92
C LYS A 75 13.57 -44.59 35.61
N VAL A 76 13.70 -43.36 35.12
CA VAL A 76 14.49 -42.29 35.77
C VAL A 76 13.73 -41.75 36.99
N PHE A 77 12.44 -41.46 36.88
CA PHE A 77 11.60 -41.03 38.00
C PHE A 77 11.63 -42.04 39.15
N GLY A 78 11.56 -43.34 38.86
CA GLY A 78 11.64 -44.40 39.87
C GLY A 78 13.00 -44.57 40.57
N ARG A 79 14.05 -43.85 40.15
CA ARG A 79 15.37 -43.83 40.84
C ARG A 79 15.48 -42.74 41.89
N PHE A 80 14.63 -41.70 41.82
CA PHE A 80 14.72 -40.53 42.69
C PHE A 80 13.41 -40.35 43.45
N VAL A 81 13.47 -40.49 44.78
CA VAL A 81 12.33 -40.28 45.70
C VAL A 81 11.65 -38.93 45.45
N ASP A 82 12.44 -37.92 45.10
CA ASP A 82 11.98 -36.57 44.78
C ASP A 82 11.10 -36.47 43.51
N LEU A 83 11.15 -37.46 42.61
CA LEU A 83 10.44 -37.50 41.33
C LEU A 83 9.32 -38.56 41.30
N GLU A 84 9.19 -39.39 42.33
CA GLU A 84 8.14 -40.41 42.47
C GLU A 84 6.70 -39.87 42.20
N PRO A 85 6.32 -38.64 42.63
CA PRO A 85 4.99 -38.06 42.32
C PRO A 85 4.69 -37.85 40.83
N LEU A 86 5.67 -38.02 39.93
CA LEU A 86 5.51 -37.93 38.48
C LEU A 86 5.13 -39.27 37.84
N ILE A 87 5.23 -40.40 38.55
CA ILE A 87 4.94 -41.76 38.05
C ILE A 87 3.41 -42.05 38.06
N ILE A 88 2.60 -41.04 37.75
CA ILE A 88 1.15 -41.19 37.61
C ILE A 88 0.86 -41.50 36.15
N LYS A 89 0.61 -42.78 35.85
CA LYS A 89 0.41 -43.28 34.49
C LYS A 89 -0.62 -42.45 33.70
N ASN A 90 -1.76 -42.13 34.32
CA ASN A 90 -2.82 -41.34 33.69
C ASN A 90 -2.36 -39.93 33.26
N ASP A 91 -1.49 -39.28 34.04
CA ASP A 91 -0.96 -37.95 33.72
C ASP A 91 0.03 -38.04 32.56
N ILE A 92 0.89 -39.06 32.56
CA ILE A 92 1.85 -39.33 31.48
C ILE A 92 1.10 -39.64 30.16
N ASP A 93 0.12 -40.54 30.19
CA ASP A 93 -0.71 -40.87 29.03
C ASP A 93 -1.45 -39.62 28.50
N ALA A 94 -1.97 -38.76 29.39
CA ALA A 94 -2.60 -37.49 29.01
C ALA A 94 -1.62 -36.51 28.32
N VAL A 95 -0.34 -36.49 28.72
CA VAL A 95 0.70 -35.69 28.04
C VAL A 95 1.07 -36.30 26.69
N ILE A 96 1.28 -37.62 26.60
CA ILE A 96 1.61 -38.34 25.34
C ILE A 96 0.55 -38.08 24.25
N HIS A 97 -0.74 -38.17 24.62
CA HIS A 97 -1.86 -37.97 23.71
C HIS A 97 -2.16 -36.49 23.38
N CYS A 98 -1.36 -35.54 23.89
CA CYS A 98 -1.63 -34.11 23.77
C CYS A 98 -3.06 -33.76 24.22
N GLN A 99 -3.42 -34.01 25.48
CA GLN A 99 -4.65 -33.52 26.09
C GLN A 99 -4.52 -32.04 26.50
N ASN A 100 -5.65 -31.31 26.63
CA ASN A 100 -5.64 -29.90 27.01
C ASN A 100 -5.21 -29.74 28.47
N GLY A 101 -4.27 -28.84 28.76
CA GLY A 101 -3.76 -28.56 30.11
C GLY A 101 -2.78 -29.60 30.70
N ALA A 102 -2.79 -30.85 30.22
CA ALA A 102 -1.97 -31.94 30.75
C ALA A 102 -0.46 -31.61 30.84
N ALA A 103 0.13 -31.05 29.78
CA ALA A 103 1.53 -30.66 29.77
C ALA A 103 1.86 -29.56 30.80
N VAL A 104 0.94 -28.61 31.04
CA VAL A 104 1.12 -27.54 32.02
C VAL A 104 1.02 -28.09 33.45
N ALA A 105 0.07 -29.00 33.70
CA ALA A 105 -0.07 -29.68 34.98
C ALA A 105 1.16 -30.54 35.31
N PHE A 106 1.66 -31.31 34.33
CA PHE A 106 2.88 -32.09 34.48
C PHE A 106 4.11 -31.21 34.77
N LEU A 107 4.31 -30.13 34.01
CA LEU A 107 5.41 -29.18 34.26
C LEU A 107 5.31 -28.47 35.62
N THR A 108 4.09 -28.23 36.11
CA THR A 108 3.85 -27.70 37.46
C THR A 108 4.34 -28.68 38.53
N LYS A 109 4.02 -29.97 38.39
CA LYS A 109 4.54 -31.03 39.29
C LYS A 109 6.05 -31.17 39.18
N LEU A 110 6.60 -31.21 37.96
CA LEU A 110 8.04 -31.33 37.71
C LEU A 110 8.83 -30.17 38.35
N TYR A 111 8.34 -28.94 38.20
CA TYR A 111 8.91 -27.76 38.87
C TYR A 111 8.93 -27.90 40.40
N GLN A 112 7.81 -28.32 41.00
CA GLN A 112 7.70 -28.52 42.44
C GLN A 112 8.66 -29.62 42.93
N CYS A 113 8.78 -30.71 42.18
CA CYS A 113 9.67 -31.83 42.50
C CYS A 113 11.15 -31.42 42.48
N LEU A 114 11.57 -30.67 41.44
CA LEU A 114 12.97 -30.25 41.22
C LEU A 114 13.41 -29.05 42.05
N THR A 115 12.51 -28.08 42.30
CA THR A 115 12.88 -26.82 42.98
C THR A 115 12.42 -26.74 44.43
N LYS A 116 11.58 -27.68 44.87
CA LYS A 116 10.90 -27.69 46.18
C LYS A 116 10.05 -26.43 46.46
N ARG A 117 9.65 -25.68 45.43
CA ARG A 117 8.83 -24.46 45.52
C ARG A 117 7.43 -24.71 45.01
N THR A 118 6.42 -24.27 45.76
CA THR A 118 5.01 -24.31 45.35
C THR A 118 4.63 -23.06 44.57
N ILE A 119 4.15 -23.24 43.35
CA ILE A 119 3.63 -22.15 42.51
C ILE A 119 2.32 -21.64 43.11
N GLN A 120 2.27 -20.37 43.50
CA GLN A 120 1.03 -19.75 43.94
C GLN A 120 0.08 -19.60 42.76
N SER A 121 -1.09 -20.25 42.84
CA SER A 121 -2.18 -20.02 41.88
C SER A 121 -2.75 -18.63 42.13
N THR A 122 -2.69 -17.75 41.12
CA THR A 122 -3.35 -16.44 41.16
C THR A 122 -4.87 -16.61 41.09
N LEU A 123 -5.47 -16.93 42.23
CA LEU A 123 -6.85 -16.61 42.52
C LEU A 123 -6.97 -15.09 42.54
N ILE A 124 -7.87 -14.54 41.73
CA ILE A 124 -8.22 -13.12 41.78
C ILE A 124 -9.11 -12.94 43.02
N SER A 125 -8.58 -12.29 44.04
CA SER A 125 -9.32 -12.00 45.28
C SER A 125 -10.41 -10.94 45.06
N GLN A 126 -11.61 -11.21 45.54
CA GLN A 126 -12.62 -10.21 45.94
C GLN A 126 -13.50 -10.79 47.09
N PRO A 127 -14.22 -9.97 47.88
CA PRO A 127 -13.87 -9.88 49.31
C PRO A 127 -14.71 -10.70 50.29
N HIS A 128 -14.22 -10.68 51.54
CA HIS A 128 -14.74 -11.29 52.76
C HIS A 128 -16.27 -11.27 52.97
N THR A 129 -16.80 -12.38 53.50
CA THR A 129 -17.59 -12.37 54.75
C THR A 129 -17.19 -13.58 55.62
N SER A 130 -17.36 -13.44 56.93
CA SER A 130 -16.96 -14.41 57.96
C SER A 130 -18.08 -15.38 58.34
N GLY A 131 -17.78 -16.68 58.51
CA GLY A 131 -18.74 -17.65 59.02
C GLY A 131 -18.16 -19.07 59.17
N THR A 132 -18.03 -19.47 60.43
CA THR A 132 -17.73 -20.76 61.09
C THR A 132 -17.72 -22.09 60.30
N ASP A 133 -16.88 -22.98 60.81
CA ASP A 133 -16.47 -24.35 60.46
C ASP A 133 -17.51 -25.40 59.97
N ASP A 134 -16.93 -26.56 59.58
CA ASP A 134 -17.52 -27.89 59.39
C ASP A 134 -18.37 -28.15 58.13
N ASN A 135 -17.70 -28.59 57.04
CA ASN A 135 -17.98 -29.85 56.31
C ASN A 135 -17.14 -29.98 55.01
N ALA A 136 -15.93 -30.53 55.12
CA ALA A 136 -14.95 -30.56 54.01
C ALA A 136 -15.25 -31.57 52.85
N ALA A 137 -16.29 -32.40 52.95
CA ALA A 137 -16.51 -33.53 52.02
C ALA A 137 -17.45 -33.25 50.83
N CYS A 138 -18.42 -32.33 50.94
CA CYS A 138 -19.41 -32.08 49.87
C CYS A 138 -19.02 -30.94 48.89
N ALA A 139 -17.97 -30.18 49.19
CA ALA A 139 -17.63 -28.94 48.47
C ALA A 139 -16.93 -29.14 47.11
N SER A 140 -16.62 -30.37 46.68
CA SER A 140 -15.97 -30.66 45.39
C SER A 140 -16.98 -30.79 44.24
N ILE A 141 -18.12 -31.45 44.48
CA ILE A 141 -19.14 -31.72 43.45
C ILE A 141 -19.87 -30.44 43.05
N ALA A 142 -20.24 -29.59 44.02
CA ALA A 142 -20.91 -28.32 43.77
C ALA A 142 -20.04 -27.31 42.98
N ARG A 143 -18.71 -27.44 43.04
CA ARG A 143 -17.79 -26.54 42.30
C ARG A 143 -17.74 -26.82 40.80
N SER A 144 -17.93 -28.06 40.37
CA SER A 144 -17.96 -28.40 38.94
C SER A 144 -19.26 -28.01 38.24
N LEU A 145 -20.40 -27.98 38.96
CA LEU A 145 -21.66 -27.51 38.38
C LEU A 145 -21.65 -25.99 38.14
N LYS A 146 -21.13 -25.20 39.09
CA LYS A 146 -21.18 -23.73 39.02
C LYS A 146 -20.35 -23.12 37.89
N THR A 147 -19.38 -23.84 37.33
CA THR A 147 -18.56 -23.37 36.20
C THR A 147 -19.21 -23.54 34.82
N LEU A 148 -20.36 -24.21 34.71
CA LEU A 148 -21.08 -24.39 33.43
C LEU A 148 -22.27 -23.44 33.25
N GLU A 149 -22.76 -22.83 34.33
CA GLU A 149 -23.95 -21.96 34.32
C GLU A 149 -23.68 -20.52 33.82
N GLU A 150 -22.42 -20.09 33.74
CA GLU A 150 -22.01 -18.73 33.34
C GLU A 150 -21.49 -18.62 31.89
N ILE A 151 -21.47 -19.69 31.10
CA ILE A 151 -21.01 -19.64 29.70
C ILE A 151 -22.20 -19.30 28.78
N PRO A 152 -22.25 -18.11 28.13
CA PRO A 152 -23.36 -17.75 27.24
C PRO A 152 -23.51 -18.78 26.10
N PRO A 153 -24.72 -18.99 25.56
CA PRO A 153 -24.98 -20.04 24.58
C PRO A 153 -24.11 -19.96 23.31
N TYR A 154 -23.63 -18.77 22.94
CA TYR A 154 -22.71 -18.56 21.80
C TYR A 154 -21.23 -18.92 22.10
N ALA A 155 -20.85 -19.07 23.37
CA ALA A 155 -19.48 -19.34 23.80
C ALA A 155 -19.21 -20.81 24.12
N LYS A 156 -20.24 -21.66 24.10
CA LYS A 156 -20.15 -23.11 24.33
C LYS A 156 -19.36 -23.84 23.24
N PRO A 157 -18.68 -24.95 23.56
CA PRO A 157 -17.90 -25.70 22.58
C PRO A 157 -18.80 -26.29 21.49
N THR A 158 -18.39 -26.16 20.23
CA THR A 158 -19.10 -26.81 19.11
C THR A 158 -18.90 -28.32 19.12
N ASN A 159 -19.85 -29.07 18.54
CA ASN A 159 -19.74 -30.51 18.28
C ASN A 159 -18.34 -30.92 17.76
N SER A 160 -17.82 -30.18 16.77
CA SER A 160 -16.51 -30.44 16.16
C SER A 160 -15.31 -30.16 17.07
N THR A 161 -15.46 -29.31 18.08
CA THR A 161 -14.44 -29.06 19.11
C THR A 161 -14.47 -30.17 20.16
N LEU A 162 -15.66 -30.52 20.68
CA LEU A 162 -15.84 -31.59 21.66
C LEU A 162 -15.34 -32.95 21.12
N ILE A 163 -15.73 -33.31 19.89
CA ILE A 163 -15.27 -34.58 19.27
C ILE A 163 -13.75 -34.60 19.13
N ARG A 164 -13.12 -33.48 18.76
CA ARG A 164 -11.66 -33.37 18.63
C ARG A 164 -10.93 -33.53 19.96
N ASP A 165 -11.53 -33.08 21.05
CA ASP A 165 -10.96 -33.24 22.39
C ASP A 165 -11.18 -34.66 22.94
N LYS A 166 -12.39 -35.22 22.78
CA LYS A 166 -12.67 -36.62 23.12
C LYS A 166 -11.81 -37.60 22.33
N MET A 167 -11.54 -37.36 21.05
CA MET A 167 -10.60 -38.17 20.25
C MET A 167 -9.15 -38.21 20.79
N ARG A 168 -8.77 -37.34 21.74
CA ARG A 168 -7.45 -37.34 22.40
C ARG A 168 -7.44 -38.10 23.73
N GLU A 169 -8.58 -38.60 24.20
CA GLU A 169 -8.64 -39.48 25.36
C GLU A 169 -8.03 -40.83 25.00
N SER A 170 -7.22 -41.41 25.90
CA SER A 170 -6.45 -42.65 25.61
C SER A 170 -7.37 -43.79 25.13
N ASN A 171 -8.52 -43.97 25.79
CA ASN A 171 -9.56 -44.96 25.43
C ASN A 171 -10.09 -44.87 23.98
N LEU A 172 -9.90 -43.72 23.32
CA LEU A 172 -10.31 -43.46 21.94
C LEU A 172 -9.11 -43.43 20.99
N ALA A 173 -8.03 -42.75 21.38
CA ALA A 173 -6.77 -42.65 20.63
C ALA A 173 -5.99 -43.98 20.51
N GLU A 174 -6.43 -45.03 21.20
CA GLU A 174 -5.86 -46.38 21.14
C GLU A 174 -6.81 -47.43 20.55
N THR A 175 -8.05 -47.06 20.16
CA THR A 175 -8.97 -47.98 19.48
C THR A 175 -8.55 -48.18 18.02
N GLN A 176 -8.04 -49.37 17.67
CA GLN A 176 -7.55 -49.68 16.32
C GLN A 176 -8.67 -50.11 15.34
N ASP A 177 -9.79 -50.62 15.85
CA ASP A 177 -10.97 -50.98 15.04
C ASP A 177 -11.77 -49.74 14.63
N GLN A 178 -11.80 -49.45 13.32
CA GLN A 178 -12.52 -48.31 12.76
C GLN A 178 -14.03 -48.35 13.06
N THR A 179 -14.65 -49.54 13.13
CA THR A 179 -16.09 -49.67 13.38
C THR A 179 -16.44 -49.28 14.82
N GLN A 180 -15.61 -49.70 15.78
CA GLN A 180 -15.74 -49.29 17.18
C GLN A 180 -15.46 -47.81 17.38
N LEU A 181 -14.45 -47.26 16.68
CA LEU A 181 -14.15 -45.83 16.71
C LEU A 181 -15.34 -45.01 16.17
N HIS A 182 -15.90 -45.38 15.01
CA HIS A 182 -17.09 -44.73 14.46
C HIS A 182 -18.31 -44.83 15.38
N ARG A 183 -18.49 -45.96 16.08
CA ARG A 183 -19.56 -46.14 17.07
C ARG A 183 -19.42 -45.18 18.24
N LYS A 184 -18.24 -45.13 18.88
CA LYS A 184 -17.97 -44.22 20.02
C LYS A 184 -18.06 -42.74 19.61
N VAL A 185 -17.64 -42.37 18.40
CA VAL A 185 -17.78 -40.99 17.89
C VAL A 185 -19.24 -40.60 17.68
N ARG A 186 -20.08 -41.53 17.20
CA ARG A 186 -21.54 -41.31 17.08
C ARG A 186 -22.21 -41.19 18.46
N GLU A 187 -21.75 -41.94 19.44
CA GLU A 187 -22.21 -41.88 20.82
C GLU A 187 -21.88 -40.53 21.49
N ILE A 188 -20.66 -40.02 21.33
CA ILE A 188 -20.27 -38.66 21.77
C ILE A 188 -21.16 -37.58 21.13
N TYR A 189 -21.48 -37.74 19.84
CA TYR A 189 -22.38 -36.83 19.13
C TYR A 189 -23.80 -36.87 19.71
N SER A 190 -24.36 -38.07 19.95
CA SER A 190 -25.69 -38.25 20.56
C SER A 190 -25.76 -37.61 21.95
N GLN A 191 -24.78 -37.90 22.82
CA GLN A 191 -24.73 -37.37 24.18
C GLN A 191 -24.65 -35.84 24.21
N HIS A 192 -23.92 -35.21 23.29
CA HIS A 192 -23.86 -33.75 23.21
C HIS A 192 -25.15 -33.13 22.65
N GLU A 193 -25.79 -33.78 21.69
CA GLU A 193 -27.09 -33.35 21.16
C GLU A 193 -28.20 -33.49 22.23
N GLU A 194 -28.23 -34.60 22.98
CA GLU A 194 -29.10 -34.82 24.14
C GLU A 194 -28.86 -33.76 25.24
N MET A 195 -27.61 -33.44 25.56
CA MET A 195 -27.27 -32.39 26.53
C MET A 195 -27.80 -31.01 26.10
N HIS A 196 -27.68 -30.66 24.81
CA HIS A 196 -28.28 -29.42 24.28
C HIS A 196 -29.81 -29.48 24.21
N GLN A 197 -30.44 -30.65 24.05
CA GLN A 197 -31.89 -30.79 24.14
C GLN A 197 -32.39 -30.61 25.58
N LEU A 198 -31.73 -31.24 26.55
CA LEU A 198 -31.98 -31.06 27.99
C LEU A 198 -31.82 -29.58 28.40
N GLU A 199 -30.75 -28.92 27.99
CA GLU A 199 -30.53 -27.51 28.29
C GLU A 199 -31.63 -26.60 27.72
N ARG A 200 -32.09 -26.85 26.48
CA ARG A 200 -33.22 -26.11 25.89
C ARG A 200 -34.54 -26.31 26.65
N LEU A 201 -34.71 -27.43 27.35
CA LEU A 201 -35.86 -27.69 28.20
C LEU A 201 -35.72 -27.02 29.59
N MET A 202 -34.50 -26.89 30.10
CA MET A 202 -34.21 -26.28 31.41
C MET A 202 -34.28 -24.74 31.44
N VAL A 203 -34.20 -24.05 30.30
CA VAL A 203 -34.28 -22.57 30.19
C VAL A 203 -35.73 -22.03 30.32
N SER A 204 -36.61 -22.75 31.02
CA SER A 204 -38.03 -22.41 31.21
C SER A 204 -38.33 -21.71 32.55
N THR A 205 -37.42 -20.85 33.03
CA THR A 205 -37.66 -19.92 34.16
C THR A 205 -37.76 -18.46 33.69
N PRO A 206 -38.84 -17.71 34.01
CA PRO A 206 -39.24 -16.53 33.25
C PRO A 206 -38.61 -15.19 33.71
N GLU A 207 -37.32 -15.14 34.08
CA GLU A 207 -36.71 -13.92 34.69
C GLU A 207 -35.39 -13.41 34.07
N HIS A 208 -35.01 -13.82 32.84
CA HIS A 208 -33.78 -13.31 32.21
C HIS A 208 -33.86 -12.78 30.76
N ASN A 209 -35.05 -12.74 30.16
CA ASN A 209 -35.25 -12.24 28.79
C ASN A 209 -35.87 -10.83 28.75
N SER A 210 -35.15 -9.82 29.27
CA SER A 210 -35.56 -8.41 29.21
C SER A 210 -34.59 -7.49 28.42
N ALA A 211 -33.56 -8.03 27.77
CA ALA A 211 -32.46 -7.24 27.20
C ALA A 211 -32.20 -7.38 25.67
N LEU A 212 -33.02 -8.16 24.93
CA LEU A 212 -32.76 -8.47 23.50
C LEU A 212 -33.77 -7.91 22.48
N ASN A 213 -34.83 -7.24 22.91
CA ASN A 213 -35.87 -6.68 22.03
C ASN A 213 -35.62 -5.22 21.58
N SER A 214 -34.35 -4.79 21.49
CA SER A 214 -33.96 -3.43 21.08
C SER A 214 -33.28 -3.33 19.70
N ALA A 215 -32.97 -4.45 19.05
CA ALA A 215 -32.15 -4.49 17.83
C ALA A 215 -32.94 -4.75 16.52
N SER A 216 -34.20 -4.30 16.40
CA SER A 216 -35.04 -4.56 15.22
C SER A 216 -35.75 -3.32 14.64
N LYS A 217 -35.19 -2.11 14.82
CA LYS A 217 -35.79 -0.86 14.31
C LYS A 217 -34.86 0.02 13.46
N ALA A 218 -34.13 -0.61 12.55
CA ALA A 218 -33.62 -0.10 11.27
C ALA A 218 -33.15 -1.34 10.48
N THR A 219 -33.54 -1.65 9.25
CA THR A 219 -33.79 -0.77 8.10
C THR A 219 -34.83 -1.40 7.18
N MET A 220 -35.95 -0.72 6.90
CA MET A 220 -36.82 -1.07 5.77
C MET A 220 -36.43 -0.24 4.55
N LEU A 221 -36.01 -0.87 3.45
CA LEU A 221 -36.18 -0.36 2.07
C LEU A 221 -35.72 -1.38 0.99
N ARG A 222 -36.59 -2.33 0.64
CA ARG A 222 -36.76 -2.78 -0.74
C ARG A 222 -38.17 -3.33 -0.96
N GLY A 223 -38.73 -3.03 -2.15
CA GLY A 223 -40.15 -3.20 -2.45
C GLY A 223 -40.61 -4.64 -2.66
N ALA A 224 -41.93 -4.82 -2.60
CA ALA A 224 -42.60 -6.12 -2.60
C ALA A 224 -42.67 -6.80 -3.98
N THR A 225 -42.66 -8.13 -3.96
CA THR A 225 -43.36 -8.96 -4.97
C THR A 225 -44.72 -9.39 -4.40
N LYS A 226 -45.81 -9.10 -5.12
CA LYS A 226 -47.17 -9.45 -4.69
C LYS A 226 -47.40 -10.96 -4.74
N ALA A 227 -47.96 -11.52 -3.68
CA ALA A 227 -48.69 -12.79 -3.75
C ALA A 227 -50.13 -12.53 -4.22
N VAL A 228 -50.68 -13.43 -5.04
CA VAL A 228 -52.09 -13.38 -5.45
C VAL A 228 -52.96 -13.84 -4.28
N CYS A 229 -53.94 -13.01 -3.91
CA CYS A 229 -54.94 -13.37 -2.90
C CYS A 229 -55.97 -14.33 -3.49
N ASN A 230 -56.47 -15.24 -2.67
CA ASN A 230 -57.88 -15.63 -2.71
C ASN A 230 -58.36 -15.76 -1.26
N GLU A 231 -59.54 -15.23 -0.98
CA GLU A 231 -60.07 -15.09 0.38
C GLU A 231 -60.79 -16.34 0.88
N GLY A 232 -60.96 -16.46 2.20
CA GLY A 232 -61.85 -17.45 2.80
C GLY A 232 -61.57 -17.77 4.27
N SER A 233 -62.12 -16.96 5.17
CA SER A 233 -62.50 -17.35 6.55
C SER A 233 -61.40 -17.75 7.56
N THR A 234 -61.14 -16.85 8.51
CA THR A 234 -60.76 -17.20 9.91
C THR A 234 -61.99 -17.74 10.68
N PRO A 235 -61.85 -18.44 11.85
CA PRO A 235 -60.75 -18.32 12.82
C PRO A 235 -60.26 -19.64 13.49
N VAL A 236 -59.44 -19.43 14.53
CA VAL A 236 -59.06 -20.32 15.66
C VAL A 236 -57.66 -20.95 15.60
N LEU A 237 -56.95 -20.78 16.72
CA LEU A 237 -55.53 -21.12 16.92
C LEU A 237 -55.32 -22.61 17.24
N ILE A 238 -54.38 -23.25 16.53
CA ILE A 238 -53.43 -24.21 17.14
C ILE A 238 -52.07 -24.00 16.47
N THR A 239 -51.07 -23.55 17.23
CA THR A 239 -49.67 -23.49 16.76
C THR A 239 -49.02 -24.87 16.82
N GLN A 240 -49.25 -25.69 15.79
CA GLN A 240 -48.35 -26.82 15.51
C GLN A 240 -47.18 -26.32 14.67
N GLN A 241 -46.02 -26.22 15.31
CA GLN A 241 -44.77 -25.85 14.67
C GLN A 241 -44.22 -27.03 13.86
N ILE A 242 -44.79 -27.26 12.67
CA ILE A 242 -44.29 -28.25 11.72
C ILE A 242 -42.91 -27.79 11.25
N VAL A 243 -41.87 -28.45 11.77
CA VAL A 243 -40.50 -28.32 11.28
C VAL A 243 -40.48 -28.83 9.84
N ARG A 244 -40.31 -27.92 8.87
CA ARG A 244 -39.91 -28.33 7.52
C ARG A 244 -38.47 -28.79 7.58
N GLU A 245 -38.28 -30.10 7.49
CA GLU A 245 -36.98 -30.72 7.28
C GLU A 245 -36.34 -30.12 6.01
N VAL A 246 -35.19 -29.48 6.16
CA VAL A 246 -34.42 -28.97 5.03
C VAL A 246 -33.77 -30.17 4.35
N GLN A 247 -34.29 -30.57 3.20
CA GLN A 247 -33.64 -31.57 2.35
C GLN A 247 -32.29 -31.04 1.86
N ILE A 248 -31.25 -31.34 2.63
CA ILE A 248 -29.86 -31.20 2.19
C ILE A 248 -29.68 -32.14 1.01
N LYS A 249 -29.36 -31.60 -0.17
CA LYS A 249 -28.97 -32.41 -1.33
C LYS A 249 -27.77 -33.28 -0.92
N THR A 250 -27.99 -34.58 -0.80
CA THR A 250 -26.95 -35.58 -0.53
C THR A 250 -25.80 -35.42 -1.52
N ALA A 251 -24.59 -35.17 -0.99
CA ALA A 251 -23.39 -35.05 -1.80
C ALA A 251 -23.15 -36.33 -2.62
N ASN A 252 -22.69 -36.15 -3.85
CA ASN A 252 -22.66 -37.21 -4.85
C ASN A 252 -21.69 -38.35 -4.47
N HIS A 253 -22.21 -39.56 -4.26
CA HIS A 253 -21.45 -40.70 -3.69
C HIS A 253 -20.22 -41.08 -4.52
N GLN A 254 -20.22 -40.83 -5.84
CA GLN A 254 -19.09 -41.13 -6.73
C GLN A 254 -17.77 -40.40 -6.38
N GLY A 255 -17.82 -39.32 -5.59
CA GLY A 255 -16.60 -38.60 -5.16
C GLY A 255 -15.76 -39.37 -4.13
N PHE A 256 -16.39 -40.17 -3.27
CA PHE A 256 -15.70 -40.86 -2.18
C PHE A 256 -14.98 -42.13 -2.62
N ASP A 257 -15.50 -42.85 -3.62
CA ASP A 257 -14.87 -44.07 -4.11
C ASP A 257 -13.55 -43.79 -4.86
N LYS A 258 -13.45 -42.65 -5.56
CA LYS A 258 -12.17 -42.19 -6.14
C LYS A 258 -11.13 -41.81 -5.06
N LEU A 259 -11.57 -41.26 -3.92
CA LEU A 259 -10.71 -40.95 -2.78
C LEU A 259 -10.30 -42.21 -1.97
N ARG A 260 -11.12 -43.27 -2.01
CA ARG A 260 -10.77 -44.58 -1.46
C ARG A 260 -9.75 -45.31 -2.34
N ALA A 261 -10.01 -45.40 -3.65
CA ALA A 261 -9.11 -46.03 -4.61
C ALA A 261 -7.71 -45.36 -4.66
N THR A 262 -7.64 -44.02 -4.58
CA THR A 262 -6.36 -43.29 -4.50
C THR A 262 -5.63 -43.42 -3.16
N ARG A 263 -6.28 -43.94 -2.12
CA ARG A 263 -5.68 -44.25 -0.83
C ARG A 263 -5.17 -45.69 -0.79
N GLU A 264 -5.94 -46.64 -1.31
CA GLU A 264 -5.56 -48.06 -1.44
C GLU A 264 -4.40 -48.26 -2.43
N ALA A 265 -4.37 -47.49 -3.53
CA ALA A 265 -3.22 -47.44 -4.45
C ALA A 265 -1.95 -46.82 -3.85
N LYS A 266 -2.04 -46.20 -2.67
CA LYS A 266 -0.92 -45.55 -1.97
C LYS A 266 -0.34 -46.41 -0.84
N GLU A 267 -1.08 -47.40 -0.36
CA GLU A 267 -0.62 -48.39 0.63
C GLU A 267 0.02 -49.63 0.00
N THR A 268 -0.19 -49.86 -1.30
CA THR A 268 0.33 -51.03 -2.04
C THR A 268 1.70 -50.82 -2.71
N GLY A 269 2.28 -49.62 -2.66
CA GLY A 269 3.52 -49.25 -3.36
C GLY A 269 4.74 -49.05 -2.47
N LEU A 270 5.12 -50.03 -1.64
CA LEU A 270 6.29 -49.88 -0.75
C LEU A 270 7.06 -51.19 -0.48
N LEU A 271 7.56 -51.79 -1.57
CA LEU A 271 8.67 -52.75 -1.71
C LEU A 271 9.13 -52.67 -3.20
N ASP A 272 10.40 -52.81 -3.63
CA ASP A 272 11.70 -52.70 -2.95
C ASP A 272 12.78 -52.33 -4.02
N PRO A 273 14.07 -52.04 -3.69
CA PRO A 273 14.97 -51.32 -4.59
C PRO A 273 15.91 -52.20 -5.45
N LEU A 274 16.19 -51.80 -6.69
CA LEU A 274 17.54 -51.74 -7.34
C LEU A 274 17.51 -51.48 -8.87
N ASP A 275 18.58 -50.83 -9.34
CA ASP A 275 19.22 -50.84 -10.66
C ASP A 275 18.46 -50.71 -12.01
N SER A 276 18.79 -49.61 -12.70
CA SER A 276 19.67 -49.57 -13.89
C SER A 276 19.38 -50.47 -15.12
N ARG A 277 19.31 -49.79 -16.28
CA ARG A 277 19.30 -50.28 -17.69
C ARG A 277 18.00 -50.89 -18.24
N CYS A 278 17.44 -50.21 -19.23
CA CYS A 278 17.38 -50.79 -20.59
C CYS A 278 17.51 -49.69 -21.65
N ASN A 279 18.10 -50.03 -22.80
CA ASN A 279 18.30 -49.13 -23.94
C ASN A 279 17.08 -49.13 -24.89
N ASN A 280 17.13 -48.20 -25.85
CA ASN A 280 16.53 -48.16 -27.21
C ASN A 280 15.91 -49.49 -27.75
N GLU A 281 14.94 -49.50 -28.67
CA GLU A 281 14.82 -48.73 -29.94
C GLU A 281 13.35 -48.45 -30.36
N ASP A 282 13.15 -48.04 -31.63
CA ASP A 282 11.90 -47.96 -32.38
C ASP A 282 10.88 -46.84 -32.08
N ALA A 283 11.29 -45.62 -32.41
CA ALA A 283 10.46 -44.69 -33.22
C ALA A 283 11.27 -43.50 -33.78
N ARG A 284 12.20 -43.75 -34.73
CA ARG A 284 12.84 -42.69 -35.54
C ARG A 284 12.68 -42.97 -37.04
N ARG A 285 11.72 -42.26 -37.65
CA ARG A 285 11.49 -41.91 -39.08
C ARG A 285 10.01 -41.49 -39.13
N ASP A 286 9.63 -40.25 -39.41
CA ASP A 286 10.11 -39.39 -40.50
C ASP A 286 10.17 -37.90 -40.14
N LEU A 287 10.92 -37.16 -40.96
CA LEU A 287 11.24 -35.75 -40.81
C LEU A 287 10.59 -34.95 -41.95
N ALA A 288 10.08 -33.76 -41.62
CA ALA A 288 9.71 -32.69 -42.55
C ALA A 288 8.65 -33.00 -43.63
N TYR A 289 7.43 -32.49 -43.43
CA TYR A 289 6.81 -31.49 -44.34
C TYR A 289 5.52 -30.96 -43.70
N CYS A 290 5.35 -29.62 -43.67
CA CYS A 290 4.13 -28.91 -44.10
C CYS A 290 4.18 -27.43 -43.70
N ARG A 291 4.09 -26.55 -44.70
CA ARG A 291 3.73 -25.14 -44.51
C ARG A 291 2.24 -25.01 -44.22
N VAL A 292 1.91 -23.98 -43.44
CA VAL A 292 0.68 -23.15 -43.49
C VAL A 292 -0.46 -23.68 -44.38
N SER A 293 -1.56 -24.09 -43.75
CA SER A 293 -2.89 -23.88 -44.31
C SER A 293 -3.92 -23.71 -43.19
N SER A 294 -4.77 -22.70 -43.33
CA SER A 294 -5.81 -22.35 -42.36
C SER A 294 -7.11 -23.09 -42.63
N LYS A 295 -7.73 -23.68 -41.60
CA LYS A 295 -9.19 -23.58 -41.29
C LYS A 295 -9.62 -24.44 -40.09
N SER A 296 -10.57 -23.87 -39.33
CA SER A 296 -11.50 -24.51 -38.40
C SER A 296 -10.94 -25.33 -37.23
N ASP A 297 -10.37 -24.65 -36.24
CA ASP A 297 -10.30 -25.18 -34.87
C ASP A 297 -11.64 -24.99 -34.15
N THR A 298 -12.41 -26.07 -34.03
CA THR A 298 -13.53 -26.16 -33.07
C THR A 298 -13.53 -27.51 -32.33
N TYR A 299 -12.41 -28.25 -32.42
CA TYR A 299 -12.19 -29.56 -31.79
C TYR A 299 -10.79 -29.68 -31.15
N SER A 300 -10.21 -28.57 -30.69
CA SER A 300 -8.89 -28.53 -30.04
C SER A 300 -8.93 -27.73 -28.72
N MET A 301 -9.88 -28.07 -27.84
CA MET A 301 -10.03 -27.42 -26.53
C MET A 301 -10.03 -28.40 -25.34
N GLU A 302 -10.25 -29.69 -25.57
CA GLU A 302 -10.24 -30.72 -24.52
C GLU A 302 -8.89 -31.45 -24.38
N THR A 303 -8.03 -31.45 -25.40
CA THR A 303 -6.71 -32.11 -25.37
C THR A 303 -5.56 -31.25 -24.83
N ALA A 304 -5.78 -29.96 -24.57
CA ALA A 304 -4.79 -29.05 -23.99
C ALA A 304 -4.62 -29.18 -22.46
N HIS A 305 -5.13 -30.26 -21.85
CA HIS A 305 -5.11 -30.45 -20.40
C HIS A 305 -3.70 -30.87 -19.90
N ARG A 306 -3.10 -30.03 -19.05
CA ARG A 306 -1.95 -30.31 -18.16
C ARG A 306 -0.58 -30.58 -18.81
N ARG A 307 -0.05 -29.61 -19.56
CA ARG A 307 1.42 -29.45 -19.68
C ARG A 307 1.99 -28.85 -18.39
N ARG A 308 3.21 -29.21 -17.96
CA ARG A 308 3.82 -28.57 -16.79
C ARG A 308 4.39 -27.19 -17.17
N PRO A 309 4.41 -26.21 -16.24
CA PRO A 309 5.00 -24.90 -16.50
C PRO A 309 6.45 -24.96 -16.98
N PHE A 310 7.26 -25.85 -16.41
CA PHE A 310 8.65 -26.02 -16.83
C PHE A 310 8.80 -26.59 -18.24
N ASP A 311 7.86 -27.39 -18.74
CA ASP A 311 7.91 -27.89 -20.12
C ASP A 311 7.76 -26.73 -21.11
N LEU A 312 6.79 -25.84 -20.85
CA LEU A 312 6.56 -24.62 -21.64
C LEU A 312 7.77 -23.66 -21.56
N LEU A 313 8.31 -23.42 -20.36
CA LEU A 313 9.49 -22.56 -20.17
C LEU A 313 10.74 -23.14 -20.85
N ASN A 314 10.95 -24.46 -20.76
CA ASN A 314 12.04 -25.16 -21.45
C ASN A 314 11.92 -25.04 -22.98
N GLU A 315 10.70 -25.15 -23.52
CA GLU A 315 10.42 -24.99 -24.96
C GLU A 315 10.72 -23.56 -25.46
N LYS A 316 10.40 -22.52 -24.67
CA LYS A 316 10.72 -21.12 -25.02
C LYS A 316 12.23 -20.84 -24.99
N VAL A 317 12.92 -21.32 -23.95
CA VAL A 317 14.38 -21.23 -23.83
C VAL A 317 15.07 -21.97 -24.97
N GLU A 318 14.58 -23.16 -25.35
CA GLU A 318 15.11 -23.93 -26.46
C GLU A 318 14.99 -23.19 -27.80
N ARG A 319 13.80 -22.68 -28.15
CA ARG A 319 13.58 -21.96 -29.42
C ARG A 319 14.55 -20.78 -29.58
N LEU A 320 14.75 -19.98 -28.53
CA LEU A 320 15.58 -18.77 -28.58
C LEU A 320 17.09 -19.05 -28.50
N ILE A 321 17.51 -20.13 -27.85
CA ILE A 321 18.91 -20.59 -27.88
C ILE A 321 19.28 -21.14 -29.27
N PHE A 322 18.35 -21.74 -30.01
CA PHE A 322 18.62 -22.24 -31.37
C PHE A 322 18.74 -21.13 -32.43
N ASP A 323 18.05 -20.00 -32.29
CA ASP A 323 18.14 -18.86 -33.21
C ASP A 323 19.41 -18.00 -33.02
N THR A 324 20.16 -18.21 -31.94
CA THR A 324 21.39 -17.46 -31.64
C THR A 324 22.62 -18.37 -31.80
N GLU A 325 23.53 -18.07 -32.73
CA GLU A 325 24.73 -18.89 -33.02
C GLU A 325 25.73 -18.96 -31.85
N LEU A 326 25.43 -19.77 -30.83
CA LEU A 326 26.27 -19.97 -29.64
C LEU A 326 26.81 -21.41 -29.59
N THR A 327 28.13 -21.52 -29.43
CA THR A 327 28.94 -22.72 -29.68
C THR A 327 28.94 -23.77 -28.56
N LEU A 328 28.04 -23.68 -27.58
CA LEU A 328 27.86 -24.69 -26.53
C LEU A 328 26.40 -25.16 -26.49
N ARG A 329 26.17 -26.36 -27.02
CA ARG A 329 24.86 -26.98 -27.15
C ARG A 329 24.37 -27.52 -25.80
N PRO A 330 23.21 -27.08 -25.26
CA PRO A 330 22.54 -27.74 -24.14
C PRO A 330 21.76 -28.98 -24.65
N HIS A 331 22.42 -29.89 -25.37
CA HIS A 331 21.76 -31.08 -25.94
C HIS A 331 21.42 -32.15 -24.89
N GLU A 332 21.99 -32.08 -23.68
CA GLU A 332 21.81 -33.11 -22.63
C GLU A 332 21.21 -32.57 -21.31
N VAL A 333 20.98 -31.25 -21.20
CA VAL A 333 20.44 -30.66 -19.96
C VAL A 333 18.91 -30.79 -19.95
N LYS A 334 18.40 -31.61 -19.02
CA LYS A 334 16.96 -31.89 -18.85
C LYS A 334 16.14 -30.69 -18.39
N GLU A 335 16.75 -29.76 -17.65
CA GLU A 335 16.09 -28.57 -17.09
C GLU A 335 16.68 -27.27 -17.69
N LYS A 336 16.38 -27.04 -18.97
CA LYS A 336 16.94 -25.94 -19.79
C LYS A 336 16.68 -24.55 -19.19
N PHE A 337 15.49 -24.33 -18.62
CA PHE A 337 15.12 -23.06 -17.97
C PHE A 337 15.92 -22.82 -16.68
N GLU A 338 16.15 -23.84 -15.86
CA GLU A 338 16.98 -23.69 -14.65
C GLU A 338 18.43 -23.39 -15.00
N TRP A 339 18.98 -24.09 -15.99
CA TRP A 339 20.30 -23.79 -16.53
C TRP A 339 20.40 -22.35 -17.08
N PHE A 340 19.40 -21.90 -17.85
CA PHE A 340 19.34 -20.54 -18.40
C PHE A 340 19.31 -19.47 -17.30
N ILE A 341 18.52 -19.68 -16.25
CA ILE A 341 18.44 -18.80 -15.08
C ILE A 341 19.77 -18.74 -14.34
N ASN A 342 20.41 -19.89 -14.09
CA ASN A 342 21.70 -19.96 -13.42
C ASN A 342 22.81 -19.30 -14.27
N ALA A 343 22.83 -19.52 -15.59
CA ALA A 343 23.79 -18.87 -16.49
C ALA A 343 23.61 -17.33 -16.52
N ALA A 344 22.37 -16.84 -16.57
CA ALA A 344 22.07 -15.41 -16.51
C ALA A 344 22.50 -14.77 -15.17
N TYR A 345 22.35 -15.50 -14.06
CA TYR A 345 22.76 -15.05 -12.73
C TYR A 345 24.29 -15.10 -12.52
N GLU A 346 24.97 -16.15 -12.98
CA GLU A 346 26.43 -16.29 -12.92
C GLU A 346 27.18 -15.35 -13.89
N GLY A 347 26.46 -14.51 -14.65
CA GLY A 347 27.04 -13.62 -15.66
C GLY A 347 27.64 -14.36 -16.87
N GLN A 348 27.29 -15.64 -17.04
CA GLN A 348 27.83 -16.49 -18.10
C GLN A 348 27.03 -16.30 -19.40
N TRP A 349 27.60 -15.49 -20.29
CA TRP A 349 27.26 -15.45 -21.72
C TRP A 349 25.78 -15.16 -22.03
N LEU A 350 25.20 -14.14 -21.38
CA LEU A 350 23.89 -13.60 -21.71
C LEU A 350 23.91 -12.08 -21.80
N ASN A 351 23.62 -11.54 -22.99
CA ASN A 351 23.25 -10.13 -23.16
C ASN A 351 21.91 -9.88 -22.47
N GLU A 352 21.74 -8.73 -21.80
CA GLU A 352 20.51 -8.40 -21.07
C GLU A 352 19.25 -8.53 -21.95
N GLN A 353 19.38 -8.22 -23.24
CA GLN A 353 18.33 -8.37 -24.24
C GLN A 353 17.83 -9.81 -24.39
N GLN A 354 18.69 -10.82 -24.26
CA GLN A 354 18.27 -12.23 -24.40
C GLN A 354 17.44 -12.70 -23.20
N PHE A 355 17.74 -12.20 -21.99
CA PHE A 355 16.87 -12.41 -20.83
C PHE A 355 15.49 -11.78 -21.05
N VAL A 356 15.45 -10.53 -21.54
CA VAL A 356 14.20 -9.84 -21.89
C VAL A 356 13.40 -10.62 -22.94
N ASN A 357 14.04 -11.08 -24.01
CA ASN A 357 13.40 -11.82 -25.10
C ASN A 357 12.75 -13.12 -24.61
N VAL A 358 13.46 -13.93 -23.81
CA VAL A 358 12.90 -15.19 -23.26
C VAL A 358 11.65 -14.91 -22.42
N PHE A 359 11.69 -13.89 -21.56
CA PHE A 359 10.52 -13.53 -20.77
C PHE A 359 9.40 -12.90 -21.61
N GLN A 360 9.69 -12.14 -22.67
CA GLN A 360 8.67 -11.64 -23.60
C GLN A 360 7.97 -12.79 -24.35
N CYS A 361 8.71 -13.75 -24.89
CA CYS A 361 8.10 -14.94 -25.53
C CYS A 361 7.35 -15.86 -24.55
N ALA A 362 7.68 -15.80 -23.25
CA ALA A 362 6.90 -16.46 -22.19
C ALA A 362 5.64 -15.67 -21.81
N GLN A 363 5.60 -14.34 -21.98
CA GLN A 363 4.40 -13.52 -21.73
C GLN A 363 3.26 -13.87 -22.71
N GLU A 364 3.58 -14.25 -23.94
CA GLU A 364 2.60 -14.70 -24.95
C GLU A 364 1.77 -15.91 -24.48
N GLU A 365 2.37 -16.79 -23.65
CA GLU A 365 1.73 -18.00 -23.09
C GLU A 365 1.46 -17.87 -21.59
N ALA A 366 1.44 -16.65 -21.04
CA ALA A 366 1.22 -16.40 -19.60
C ALA A 366 -0.10 -16.99 -19.08
N GLU A 367 -1.12 -17.11 -19.93
CA GLU A 367 -2.38 -17.78 -19.59
C GLU A 367 -2.19 -19.28 -19.30
N LEU A 368 -1.47 -19.99 -20.19
CA LEU A 368 -1.18 -21.42 -20.05
C LEU A 368 -0.22 -21.68 -18.90
N LEU A 369 0.79 -20.82 -18.73
CA LEU A 369 1.70 -20.87 -17.60
C LEU A 369 0.94 -20.65 -16.27
N GLY A 370 0.03 -19.68 -16.21
CA GLY A 370 -0.82 -19.43 -15.04
C GLY A 370 -1.67 -20.65 -14.67
N LEU A 371 -2.37 -21.26 -15.64
CA LEU A 371 -3.10 -22.51 -15.44
C LEU A 371 -2.19 -23.65 -14.95
N GLY A 372 -1.02 -23.82 -15.56
CA GLY A 372 -0.05 -24.84 -15.16
C GLY A 372 0.47 -24.65 -13.73
N PHE A 373 0.71 -23.41 -13.28
CA PHE A 373 1.16 -23.14 -11.91
C PHE A 373 0.04 -23.33 -10.86
N LEU A 374 -1.23 -23.15 -11.24
CA LEU A 374 -2.38 -23.48 -10.41
C LEU A 374 -2.54 -25.02 -10.26
N ASP A 375 -2.43 -25.77 -11.36
CA ASP A 375 -2.46 -27.25 -11.35
C ASP A 375 -1.22 -27.86 -10.64
N PHE A 376 -0.06 -27.19 -10.68
CA PHE A 376 1.20 -27.66 -10.10
C PHE A 376 1.87 -26.62 -9.14
N PRO A 377 1.32 -26.40 -7.92
CA PRO A 377 1.84 -25.38 -6.97
C PRO A 377 3.31 -25.57 -6.55
N ARG A 378 3.84 -26.80 -6.56
CA ARG A 378 5.26 -27.07 -6.28
C ARG A 378 6.18 -26.54 -7.37
N ASP A 379 5.73 -26.55 -8.61
CA ASP A 379 6.48 -26.02 -9.75
C ASP A 379 6.49 -24.49 -9.67
N PHE A 380 5.44 -23.85 -9.13
CA PHE A 380 5.44 -22.42 -8.79
C PHE A 380 6.44 -22.08 -7.67
N TRP A 381 6.54 -22.90 -6.62
CA TRP A 381 7.55 -22.73 -5.58
C TRP A 381 8.99 -22.87 -6.11
N LYS A 382 9.25 -23.84 -7.00
CA LYS A 382 10.54 -23.97 -7.70
C LYS A 382 10.82 -22.72 -8.55
N PHE A 383 9.82 -22.25 -9.31
CA PHE A 383 9.93 -21.06 -10.16
C PHE A 383 10.31 -19.80 -9.37
N ILE A 384 9.60 -19.47 -8.27
CA ILE A 384 10.00 -18.33 -7.43
C ILE A 384 11.36 -18.54 -6.74
N GLY A 385 11.73 -19.78 -6.44
CA GLY A 385 13.08 -20.13 -5.98
C GLY A 385 14.17 -19.69 -6.97
N LEU A 386 13.99 -20.03 -8.26
CA LEU A 386 14.88 -19.65 -9.35
C LEU A 386 14.89 -18.14 -9.63
N MET A 387 13.74 -17.47 -9.51
CA MET A 387 13.64 -16.02 -9.76
C MET A 387 14.10 -15.14 -8.59
N TYR A 388 14.27 -15.70 -7.39
CA TYR A 388 14.62 -14.95 -6.18
C TYR A 388 15.90 -14.10 -6.29
N PRO A 389 17.02 -14.58 -6.89
CA PRO A 389 18.24 -13.77 -7.02
C PRO A 389 18.00 -12.49 -7.83
N PHE A 390 17.21 -12.55 -8.93
CA PHE A 390 16.88 -11.37 -9.73
C PHE A 390 16.06 -10.32 -8.98
N LEU A 391 15.25 -10.74 -8.00
CA LEU A 391 14.49 -9.84 -7.13
C LEU A 391 15.34 -9.29 -5.97
N SER A 392 16.22 -10.13 -5.42
CA SER A 392 17.07 -9.81 -4.27
C SER A 392 18.24 -8.92 -4.64
N GLU A 393 19.02 -9.24 -5.67
CA GLU A 393 20.40 -8.75 -5.78
C GLU A 393 20.58 -7.56 -6.71
N TYR A 394 19.74 -7.44 -7.74
CA TYR A 394 19.80 -6.32 -8.69
C TYR A 394 18.97 -5.12 -8.20
N ASP A 395 19.41 -3.90 -8.51
CA ASP A 395 18.71 -2.66 -8.17
C ASP A 395 17.37 -2.51 -8.90
N GLU A 396 16.48 -1.63 -8.41
CA GLU A 396 15.15 -1.48 -9.00
C GLU A 396 15.16 -0.98 -10.45
N SER A 397 16.20 -0.27 -10.87
CA SER A 397 16.37 0.20 -12.25
C SER A 397 16.94 -0.85 -13.21
N HIS A 398 17.41 -2.00 -12.69
CA HIS A 398 18.07 -3.02 -13.51
C HIS A 398 17.06 -3.78 -14.39
N VAL A 399 17.46 -4.07 -15.63
CA VAL A 399 16.60 -4.71 -16.63
C VAL A 399 16.07 -6.07 -16.14
N PHE A 400 16.91 -6.88 -15.51
CA PHE A 400 16.48 -8.18 -14.94
C PHE A 400 15.42 -8.03 -13.84
N PHE A 401 15.57 -7.07 -12.93
CA PHE A 401 14.60 -6.82 -11.86
C PHE A 401 13.25 -6.37 -12.45
N GLN A 402 13.28 -5.40 -13.37
CA GLN A 402 12.08 -4.90 -14.06
C GLN A 402 11.36 -6.02 -14.83
N THR A 403 12.09 -6.81 -15.60
CA THR A 403 11.54 -7.93 -16.37
C THR A 403 10.93 -9.01 -15.46
N ALA A 404 11.62 -9.39 -14.38
CA ALA A 404 11.11 -10.35 -13.41
C ALA A 404 9.82 -9.86 -12.73
N ILE A 405 9.79 -8.61 -12.26
CA ILE A 405 8.59 -8.00 -11.66
C ILE A 405 7.43 -7.98 -12.65
N ASN A 406 7.65 -7.49 -13.88
CA ASN A 406 6.59 -7.39 -14.88
C ASN A 406 6.03 -8.77 -15.25
N PHE A 407 6.88 -9.80 -15.33
CA PHE A 407 6.46 -11.18 -15.53
C PHE A 407 5.63 -11.72 -14.35
N PHE A 408 6.06 -11.50 -13.10
CA PHE A 408 5.27 -11.88 -11.92
C PHE A 408 3.92 -11.17 -11.83
N VAL A 409 3.85 -9.88 -12.19
CA VAL A 409 2.58 -9.13 -12.23
C VAL A 409 1.65 -9.74 -13.29
N LEU A 410 2.13 -9.99 -14.50
CA LEU A 410 1.31 -10.60 -15.57
C LEU A 410 0.84 -12.00 -15.16
N LEU A 411 1.76 -12.83 -14.64
CA LEU A 411 1.45 -14.20 -14.23
C LEU A 411 0.40 -14.23 -13.11
N GLY A 412 0.55 -13.37 -12.11
CA GLY A 412 -0.42 -13.22 -11.03
C GLY A 412 -1.81 -12.86 -11.55
N GLN A 413 -1.88 -11.88 -12.45
CA GLN A 413 -3.14 -11.47 -13.09
C GLN A 413 -3.79 -12.63 -13.84
N GLN A 414 -3.03 -13.43 -14.60
CA GLN A 414 -3.57 -14.60 -15.29
C GLN A 414 -4.08 -15.66 -14.31
N CYS A 415 -3.32 -15.97 -13.25
CA CYS A 415 -3.76 -16.87 -12.18
C CYS A 415 -5.06 -16.39 -11.52
N ALA A 416 -5.14 -15.11 -11.15
CA ALA A 416 -6.32 -14.53 -10.49
C ALA A 416 -7.54 -14.44 -11.43
N CYS A 417 -7.33 -14.21 -12.73
CA CYS A 417 -8.40 -14.26 -13.74
C CYS A 417 -8.96 -15.68 -13.93
N ARG A 418 -8.12 -16.72 -13.84
CA ARG A 418 -8.53 -18.12 -14.01
C ARG A 418 -9.15 -18.73 -12.77
N GLU A 419 -8.45 -18.73 -11.64
CA GLU A 419 -8.96 -19.28 -10.39
C GLU A 419 -8.57 -18.42 -9.18
N LYS A 420 -9.42 -17.43 -8.90
CA LYS A 420 -9.26 -16.46 -7.80
C LYS A 420 -8.87 -17.08 -6.47
N ALA A 421 -9.48 -18.21 -6.09
CA ALA A 421 -9.25 -18.87 -4.82
C ALA A 421 -7.85 -19.52 -4.74
N ALA A 422 -7.49 -20.34 -5.73
CA ALA A 422 -6.18 -20.98 -5.78
C ALA A 422 -5.03 -19.96 -5.96
N ALA A 423 -5.21 -18.93 -6.79
CA ALA A 423 -4.24 -17.85 -6.94
C ALA A 423 -3.97 -17.12 -5.61
N SER A 424 -5.04 -16.84 -4.84
CA SER A 424 -4.95 -16.20 -3.52
C SER A 424 -4.30 -17.09 -2.45
N LEU A 425 -4.17 -18.41 -2.68
CA LEU A 425 -3.45 -19.35 -1.80
C LEU A 425 -1.98 -19.51 -2.22
N LEU A 426 -1.66 -19.46 -3.51
CA LEU A 426 -0.27 -19.48 -3.99
C LEU A 426 0.56 -18.31 -3.41
N MET A 427 -0.06 -17.14 -3.28
CA MET A 427 0.59 -15.94 -2.75
C MET A 427 1.12 -16.10 -1.31
N PRO A 428 0.31 -16.42 -0.29
CA PRO A 428 0.78 -16.55 1.09
C PRO A 428 1.63 -17.81 1.34
N GLU A 429 1.35 -18.93 0.64
CA GLU A 429 2.09 -20.19 0.85
C GLU A 429 3.51 -20.17 0.26
N TYR A 430 3.67 -19.66 -0.97
CA TYR A 430 4.92 -19.80 -1.72
C TYR A 430 5.61 -18.46 -2.00
N MET A 431 4.86 -17.39 -2.28
CA MET A 431 5.45 -16.12 -2.68
C MET A 431 5.86 -15.24 -1.50
N LEU A 432 4.93 -14.97 -0.58
CA LEU A 432 5.14 -14.07 0.56
C LEU A 432 6.35 -14.45 1.45
N PRO A 433 6.64 -15.73 1.75
CA PRO A 433 7.82 -16.08 2.56
C PRO A 433 9.15 -15.67 1.92
N LYS A 434 9.26 -15.74 0.58
CA LYS A 434 10.45 -15.30 -0.16
C LYS A 434 10.53 -13.77 -0.23
N LEU A 435 9.41 -13.10 -0.52
CA LEU A 435 9.39 -11.64 -0.65
C LEU A 435 9.59 -10.92 0.69
N THR A 436 9.19 -11.51 1.81
CA THR A 436 9.31 -10.91 3.15
C THR A 436 10.76 -10.53 3.49
N THR A 437 11.75 -11.33 3.07
CA THR A 437 13.18 -11.01 3.24
C THR A 437 13.58 -9.71 2.52
N ILE A 438 13.12 -9.56 1.27
CA ILE A 438 13.43 -8.39 0.43
C ILE A 438 12.68 -7.15 0.93
N LEU A 439 11.39 -7.29 1.29
CA LEU A 439 10.57 -6.22 1.87
C LEU A 439 11.16 -5.64 3.16
N ARG A 440 11.80 -6.48 4.00
CA ARG A 440 12.51 -6.06 5.21
C ARG A 440 13.76 -5.23 4.87
N ARG A 441 14.57 -5.65 3.90
CA ARG A 441 15.86 -5.04 3.56
C ARG A 441 15.73 -3.77 2.69
N ASP A 442 14.96 -3.84 1.61
CA ASP A 442 15.06 -2.88 0.51
C ASP A 442 13.78 -2.01 0.39
N ALA A 443 13.82 -0.79 0.93
CA ALA A 443 12.66 0.10 0.95
C ALA A 443 12.17 0.51 -0.45
N ILE A 444 13.08 0.73 -1.39
CA ILE A 444 12.77 1.22 -2.75
C ILE A 444 12.08 0.14 -3.59
N LYS A 445 12.39 -1.14 -3.36
CA LYS A 445 11.76 -2.28 -4.06
C LYS A 445 10.33 -2.56 -3.59
N ARG A 446 9.92 -2.07 -2.40
CA ARG A 446 8.61 -2.39 -1.79
C ARG A 446 7.41 -2.15 -2.71
N PRO A 447 7.24 -1.02 -3.41
CA PRO A 447 6.07 -0.80 -4.27
C PRO A 447 5.98 -1.82 -5.41
N MET A 448 7.11 -2.19 -6.00
CA MET A 448 7.15 -3.16 -7.10
C MET A 448 6.86 -4.58 -6.63
N LEU A 449 7.34 -4.95 -5.44
CA LEU A 449 7.07 -6.24 -4.80
C LEU A 449 5.64 -6.35 -4.24
N LEU A 450 5.06 -5.26 -3.76
CA LEU A 450 3.66 -5.25 -3.33
C LEU A 450 2.70 -5.31 -4.54
N ARG A 451 3.10 -4.77 -5.69
CA ARG A 451 2.39 -4.95 -6.96
C ARG A 451 2.36 -6.41 -7.43
N THR A 452 3.43 -7.19 -7.23
CA THR A 452 3.36 -8.63 -7.51
C THR A 452 2.46 -9.35 -6.51
N VAL A 453 2.46 -8.98 -5.22
CA VAL A 453 1.53 -9.53 -4.22
C VAL A 453 0.06 -9.30 -4.59
N TYR A 454 -0.34 -8.05 -4.89
CA TYR A 454 -1.72 -7.73 -5.26
C TYR A 454 -2.13 -8.35 -6.62
N ALA A 455 -1.18 -8.62 -7.53
CA ALA A 455 -1.50 -9.25 -8.82
C ALA A 455 -2.11 -10.66 -8.70
N PHE A 456 -1.73 -11.44 -7.68
CA PHE A 456 -2.26 -12.80 -7.45
C PHE A 456 -3.62 -12.82 -6.71
N VAL A 457 -4.17 -11.66 -6.38
CA VAL A 457 -5.35 -11.48 -5.52
C VAL A 457 -6.47 -10.85 -6.34
N PRO A 458 -7.74 -11.30 -6.23
CA PRO A 458 -8.84 -10.65 -6.93
C PRO A 458 -9.06 -9.24 -6.38
N ASN A 459 -9.13 -8.25 -7.28
CA ASN A 459 -9.36 -6.84 -6.96
C ASN A 459 -10.73 -6.62 -6.29
N THR A 460 -10.77 -6.83 -4.97
CA THR A 460 -11.96 -6.80 -4.11
C THR A 460 -11.51 -6.51 -2.68
N VAL A 461 -12.25 -5.64 -1.99
CA VAL A 461 -11.89 -5.18 -0.64
C VAL A 461 -11.64 -6.35 0.34
N LEU A 462 -12.51 -7.37 0.34
CA LEU A 462 -12.35 -8.53 1.22
C LEU A 462 -11.03 -9.30 0.99
N ALA A 463 -10.60 -9.46 -0.25
CA ALA A 463 -9.37 -10.18 -0.58
C ALA A 463 -8.12 -9.35 -0.28
N HIS A 464 -8.19 -8.02 -0.42
CA HIS A 464 -7.14 -7.10 0.01
C HIS A 464 -7.03 -7.10 1.55
N ILE A 465 -8.14 -7.08 2.29
CA ILE A 465 -8.15 -7.25 3.76
C ILE A 465 -7.51 -8.58 4.19
N GLN A 466 -7.80 -9.69 3.49
CA GLN A 466 -7.16 -10.98 3.75
C GLN A 466 -5.64 -10.94 3.48
N THR A 467 -5.24 -10.33 2.37
CA THR A 467 -3.83 -10.13 1.99
C THR A 467 -3.08 -9.29 3.02
N ILE A 468 -3.69 -8.21 3.51
CA ILE A 468 -3.15 -7.37 4.57
C ILE A 468 -3.00 -8.17 5.88
N LYS A 469 -3.92 -9.09 6.20
CA LYS A 469 -3.78 -9.99 7.36
C LYS A 469 -2.59 -10.97 7.20
N TYR A 470 -2.38 -11.55 6.02
CA TYR A 470 -1.20 -12.39 5.77
C TYR A 470 0.11 -11.59 5.86
N LEU A 471 0.15 -10.37 5.29
CA LEU A 471 1.28 -9.46 5.42
C LEU A 471 1.55 -9.06 6.89
N ARG A 472 0.49 -8.90 7.68
CA ARG A 472 0.56 -8.62 9.12
C ARG A 472 1.17 -9.78 9.89
N GLU A 473 0.76 -11.01 9.60
CA GLU A 473 1.28 -12.22 10.23
C GLU A 473 2.76 -12.47 9.86
N ALA A 474 3.13 -12.29 8.58
CA ALA A 474 4.51 -12.41 8.11
C ALA A 474 5.48 -11.36 8.71
N MET A 475 4.95 -10.31 9.33
CA MET A 475 5.71 -9.17 9.89
C MET A 475 5.27 -8.83 11.32
N ALA A 476 4.79 -9.82 12.07
CA ALA A 476 4.31 -9.67 13.44
C ALA A 476 5.37 -9.10 14.40
N ASP A 477 6.66 -9.29 14.09
CA ASP A 477 7.83 -8.78 14.81
C ASP A 477 8.21 -7.33 14.44
N ASN A 478 7.72 -6.78 13.32
CA ASN A 478 8.09 -5.46 12.83
C ASN A 478 6.86 -4.61 12.44
N ILE A 479 6.18 -4.08 13.45
CA ILE A 479 5.01 -3.19 13.31
C ILE A 479 5.33 -1.96 12.44
N PRO A 480 6.47 -1.24 12.59
CA PRO A 480 6.80 -0.09 11.76
C PRO A 480 6.92 -0.42 10.26
N LEU A 481 7.51 -1.56 9.91
CA LEU A 481 7.58 -2.04 8.53
C LEU A 481 6.20 -2.36 7.96
N PHE A 482 5.36 -3.03 8.74
CA PHE A 482 3.99 -3.34 8.33
C PHE A 482 3.18 -2.07 8.05
N ILE A 483 3.29 -1.03 8.91
CA ILE A 483 2.62 0.26 8.66
C ILE A 483 3.17 0.92 7.38
N HIS A 484 4.49 0.89 7.14
CA HIS A 484 5.08 1.38 5.88
C HIS A 484 4.61 0.60 4.63
N ILE A 485 4.19 -0.65 4.78
CA ILE A 485 3.58 -1.40 3.67
C ILE A 485 2.16 -0.91 3.43
N LEU A 486 1.38 -0.66 4.48
CA LEU A 486 0.04 -0.06 4.36
C LEU A 486 0.07 1.32 3.70
N THR A 487 1.08 2.15 3.97
CA THR A 487 1.24 3.47 3.32
C THR A 487 1.47 3.36 1.81
N ILE A 488 1.90 2.19 1.31
CA ILE A 488 2.04 1.91 -0.12
C ILE A 488 0.75 1.29 -0.66
N LEU A 489 0.21 0.29 0.03
CA LEU A 489 -0.99 -0.44 -0.42
C LEU A 489 -2.22 0.46 -0.54
N VAL A 490 -2.40 1.46 0.33
CA VAL A 490 -3.52 2.42 0.24
C VAL A 490 -3.52 3.26 -1.05
N GLY A 491 -2.37 3.37 -1.73
CA GLY A 491 -2.25 3.99 -3.06
C GLY A 491 -2.49 3.03 -4.23
N MET A 492 -2.74 1.75 -3.93
CA MET A 492 -3.02 0.67 -4.88
C MET A 492 -4.46 0.17 -4.82
N GLU A 493 -5.25 0.65 -3.86
CA GLU A 493 -6.68 0.33 -3.73
C GLU A 493 -7.49 1.00 -4.83
N SER A 494 -8.32 0.23 -5.55
CA SER A 494 -9.28 0.80 -6.51
C SER A 494 -10.59 1.24 -5.86
N GLU A 495 -10.97 0.60 -4.76
CA GLU A 495 -12.21 0.82 -4.02
C GLU A 495 -11.89 0.77 -2.52
N LEU A 496 -12.54 1.64 -1.75
CA LEU A 496 -12.43 1.71 -0.30
C LEU A 496 -13.82 1.53 0.31
N ASP A 497 -13.96 0.61 1.26
CA ASP A 497 -15.15 0.49 2.12
C ASP A 497 -14.81 0.91 3.56
N GLU A 498 -15.85 1.07 4.38
CA GLU A 498 -15.73 1.47 5.79
C GLU A 498 -14.75 0.57 6.57
N THR A 499 -14.75 -0.75 6.32
CA THR A 499 -13.91 -1.71 7.05
C THR A 499 -12.43 -1.65 6.64
N LEU A 500 -12.15 -1.37 5.37
CA LEU A 500 -10.78 -1.18 4.87
C LEU A 500 -10.23 0.19 5.27
N VAL A 501 -11.08 1.22 5.24
CA VAL A 501 -10.73 2.56 5.72
C VAL A 501 -10.43 2.54 7.22
N ASP A 502 -11.28 1.91 8.04
CA ASP A 502 -11.03 1.73 9.47
C ASP A 502 -9.69 1.03 9.75
N LEU A 503 -9.39 -0.04 9.00
CA LEU A 503 -8.12 -0.76 9.11
C LEU A 503 -6.94 0.16 8.81
N TYR A 504 -6.99 0.87 7.67
CA TYR A 504 -5.91 1.79 7.28
C TYR A 504 -5.79 2.97 8.24
N TYR A 505 -6.90 3.55 8.70
CA TYR A 505 -6.97 4.67 9.62
C TYR A 505 -6.44 4.32 11.01
N TYR A 506 -6.75 3.12 11.52
CA TYR A 506 -6.22 2.59 12.77
C TYR A 506 -4.68 2.48 12.74
N TYR A 507 -4.12 1.85 11.71
CA TYR A 507 -2.67 1.71 11.57
C TYR A 507 -1.96 3.03 11.21
N CYS A 508 -2.60 3.91 10.43
CA CYS A 508 -2.13 5.28 10.20
C CYS A 508 -2.03 6.05 11.52
N SER A 509 -3.07 5.97 12.37
CA SER A 509 -3.08 6.62 13.68
C SER A 509 -1.97 6.13 14.60
N ILE A 510 -1.67 4.83 14.62
CA ILE A 510 -0.48 4.28 15.33
C ILE A 510 0.80 4.86 14.72
N GLY A 511 0.93 4.84 13.40
CA GLY A 511 2.09 5.33 12.66
C GLY A 511 2.41 6.80 12.92
N LEU A 512 1.38 7.64 13.04
CA LEU A 512 1.50 9.07 13.35
C LEU A 512 2.12 9.33 14.74
N ASP A 513 1.78 8.50 15.74
CA ASP A 513 2.34 8.59 17.10
C ASP A 513 3.72 7.93 17.25
N THR A 514 4.18 7.14 16.27
CA THR A 514 5.54 6.59 16.33
C THR A 514 6.59 7.70 16.32
N PRO A 515 7.75 7.54 17.00
CA PRO A 515 8.81 8.56 16.99
C PRO A 515 9.51 8.70 15.64
N CYS A 516 9.39 7.71 14.74
CA CYS A 516 10.08 7.67 13.45
C CYS A 516 9.46 8.68 12.45
N GLU A 517 10.14 9.80 12.23
CA GLU A 517 9.65 10.87 11.35
C GLU A 517 9.44 10.41 9.89
N LYS A 518 10.24 9.45 9.41
CA LYS A 518 10.06 8.83 8.08
C LYS A 518 8.74 8.07 7.98
N LEU A 519 8.42 7.27 8.99
CA LEU A 519 7.14 6.55 9.04
C LEU A 519 5.97 7.51 9.21
N ARG A 520 6.13 8.55 10.05
CA ARG A 520 5.12 9.60 10.22
C ARG A 520 4.80 10.31 8.89
N ALA A 521 5.82 10.69 8.11
CA ALA A 521 5.62 11.28 6.79
C ALA A 521 4.87 10.35 5.83
N ALA A 522 5.21 9.05 5.80
CA ALA A 522 4.47 8.07 5.00
C ALA A 522 3.02 7.86 5.49
N CYS A 523 2.77 7.93 6.80
CA CYS A 523 1.40 7.86 7.35
C CYS A 523 0.58 9.10 6.99
N LEU A 524 1.20 10.29 6.99
CA LEU A 524 0.55 11.52 6.51
C LEU A 524 0.16 11.40 5.03
N SER A 525 0.95 10.78 4.16
CA SER A 525 0.55 10.61 2.74
C SER A 525 -0.70 9.74 2.56
N MET A 526 -1.05 8.86 3.51
CA MET A 526 -2.31 8.10 3.48
C MET A 526 -3.54 8.99 3.62
N LEU A 527 -3.41 10.14 4.29
CA LEU A 527 -4.53 11.04 4.57
C LEU A 527 -5.12 11.65 3.28
N MET A 528 -4.35 11.69 2.18
CA MET A 528 -4.89 12.06 0.87
C MET A 528 -5.92 11.05 0.35
N SER A 529 -5.71 9.75 0.56
CA SER A 529 -6.69 8.72 0.21
C SER A 529 -7.95 8.81 1.08
N PHE A 530 -7.79 9.14 2.37
CA PHE A 530 -8.94 9.33 3.28
C PHE A 530 -9.72 10.60 2.95
N LEU A 531 -9.06 11.71 2.61
CA LEU A 531 -9.69 12.96 2.19
C LEU A 531 -10.59 12.78 0.94
N ASN A 532 -10.17 11.92 0.02
CA ASN A 532 -10.95 11.55 -1.17
C ASN A 532 -12.15 10.64 -0.84
N TYR A 533 -12.18 10.00 0.33
CA TYR A 533 -13.25 9.10 0.78
C TYR A 533 -14.26 9.82 1.69
N ASP A 534 -13.82 10.34 2.84
CA ASP A 534 -14.59 11.26 3.70
C ASP A 534 -13.68 12.33 4.29
N VAL A 535 -13.98 13.58 3.94
CA VAL A 535 -13.33 14.81 4.41
C VAL A 535 -13.25 14.87 5.94
N LYS A 536 -14.27 14.35 6.65
CA LYS A 536 -14.32 14.40 8.12
C LYS A 536 -13.17 13.65 8.77
N LEU A 537 -12.78 12.49 8.25
CA LEU A 537 -11.70 11.67 8.80
C LEU A 537 -10.37 12.44 8.90
N VAL A 538 -10.13 13.37 7.98
CA VAL A 538 -8.95 14.22 7.96
C VAL A 538 -9.18 15.53 8.73
N ALA A 539 -10.38 16.11 8.64
CA ALA A 539 -10.77 17.30 9.38
C ALA A 539 -10.69 17.10 10.92
N ASP A 540 -11.16 15.95 11.42
CA ASP A 540 -11.15 15.60 12.85
C ASP A 540 -9.72 15.29 13.35
N LEU A 541 -8.82 14.84 12.48
CA LEU A 541 -7.40 14.68 12.79
C LEU A 541 -6.63 16.01 12.79
N LEU A 542 -7.10 17.04 12.10
CA LEU A 542 -6.33 18.26 11.84
C LEU A 542 -5.77 18.93 13.11
N PRO A 543 -6.50 19.07 14.25
CA PRO A 543 -5.94 19.63 15.49
C PRO A 543 -4.75 18.83 16.04
N ARG A 544 -4.72 17.51 15.81
CA ARG A 544 -3.58 16.64 16.15
C ARG A 544 -2.43 16.85 15.15
N LEU A 545 -2.72 17.01 13.86
CA LEU A 545 -1.73 17.24 12.81
C LEU A 545 -0.95 18.56 13.00
N THR A 546 -1.63 19.63 13.44
CA THR A 546 -0.99 20.93 13.72
C THR A 546 0.14 20.83 14.75
N ARG A 547 0.09 19.84 15.66
CA ARG A 547 1.15 19.57 16.66
C ARG A 547 2.45 19.01 16.02
N PHE A 548 2.36 18.41 14.83
CA PHE A 548 3.53 17.91 14.09
C PHE A 548 4.25 19.02 13.31
N SER A 549 3.59 20.15 13.04
CA SER A 549 4.29 21.39 12.69
C SER A 549 5.11 21.81 13.92
N SER A 550 6.42 21.59 13.86
CA SER A 550 7.36 21.99 14.90
C SER A 550 8.64 22.50 14.26
N ARG A 551 9.38 23.37 14.95
CA ARG A 551 10.60 23.99 14.39
C ARG A 551 11.65 22.95 13.97
N HIS A 552 11.70 21.81 14.65
CA HIS A 552 12.67 20.75 14.44
C HIS A 552 12.11 19.54 13.67
N ALA A 553 10.82 19.54 13.30
CA ALA A 553 10.23 18.45 12.52
C ALA A 553 10.94 18.29 11.17
N TRP A 554 11.12 17.03 10.75
CA TRP A 554 11.74 16.72 9.47
C TRP A 554 10.96 17.28 8.27
N TRP A 555 11.68 17.67 7.21
CA TRP A 555 11.10 18.41 6.09
C TRP A 555 9.98 17.66 5.36
N GLU A 556 10.04 16.33 5.30
CA GLU A 556 9.03 15.53 4.60
C GLU A 556 7.70 15.49 5.39
N VAL A 557 7.76 15.56 6.74
CA VAL A 557 6.57 15.71 7.59
C VAL A 557 5.92 17.07 7.32
N LYS A 558 6.71 18.15 7.29
CA LYS A 558 6.24 19.52 6.99
C LYS A 558 5.61 19.60 5.58
N ALA A 559 6.27 18.99 4.59
CA ALA A 559 5.78 18.94 3.21
C ALA A 559 4.42 18.23 3.12
N GLN A 560 4.26 17.07 3.75
CA GLN A 560 2.99 16.35 3.79
C GLN A 560 1.89 17.15 4.50
N LEU A 561 2.20 17.83 5.61
CA LEU A 561 1.24 18.72 6.29
C LEU A 561 0.73 19.83 5.37
N VAL A 562 1.60 20.46 4.58
CA VAL A 562 1.19 21.50 3.61
C VAL A 562 0.41 20.92 2.43
N ILE A 563 0.75 19.72 1.94
CA ILE A 563 -0.04 19.02 0.90
C ILE A 563 -1.48 18.74 1.42
N ILE A 564 -1.61 18.21 2.63
CA ILE A 564 -2.91 17.91 3.25
C ILE A 564 -3.71 19.19 3.51
N ALA A 565 -3.08 20.21 4.10
CA ALA A 565 -3.73 21.49 4.38
C ALA A 565 -4.20 22.16 3.08
N SER A 566 -3.34 22.17 2.05
CA SER A 566 -3.70 22.63 0.72
C SER A 566 -4.90 21.87 0.14
N ALA A 567 -4.92 20.54 0.27
CA ALA A 567 -6.00 19.71 -0.25
C ALA A 567 -7.32 19.91 0.50
N LEU A 568 -7.28 20.06 1.83
CA LEU A 568 -8.47 20.36 2.63
C LEU A 568 -9.05 21.73 2.23
N LEU A 569 -8.22 22.75 2.01
CA LEU A 569 -8.66 24.06 1.51
C LEU A 569 -9.28 24.00 0.09
N ARG A 570 -8.94 23.03 -0.76
CA ARG A 570 -9.65 22.85 -2.05
C ARG A 570 -11.06 22.30 -1.89
N VAL A 571 -11.31 21.54 -0.82
CA VAL A 571 -12.61 20.91 -0.55
C VAL A 571 -13.49 21.81 0.34
N ALA A 572 -12.90 22.49 1.32
CA ALA A 572 -13.56 23.51 2.12
C ALA A 572 -13.67 24.83 1.34
N SER A 573 -14.87 25.19 0.89
CA SER A 573 -15.11 26.48 0.24
C SER A 573 -15.35 27.60 1.27
N PRO A 574 -14.66 28.74 1.18
CA PRO A 574 -14.95 29.91 2.01
C PRO A 574 -16.08 30.79 1.41
N GLN A 575 -16.50 30.52 0.17
CA GLN A 575 -17.34 31.43 -0.64
C GLN A 575 -18.80 30.96 -0.75
N GLN A 576 -19.64 31.49 0.13
CA GLN A 576 -21.00 31.93 -0.18
C GLN A 576 -21.27 33.24 0.57
N LYS A 577 -20.99 34.37 -0.09
CA LYS A 577 -21.38 35.72 0.36
C LYS A 577 -21.76 36.56 -0.85
N HIS A 578 -22.94 37.18 -0.78
CA HIS A 578 -23.66 37.91 -1.85
C HIS A 578 -24.11 36.96 -2.97
N GLU A 579 -25.33 37.07 -3.50
CA GLU A 579 -26.15 38.28 -3.70
C GLU A 579 -27.08 38.67 -2.53
N GLU A 580 -27.28 39.98 -2.36
CA GLU A 580 -28.38 40.59 -1.62
C GLU A 580 -29.38 41.13 -2.64
N ASP A 581 -30.62 40.66 -2.60
CA ASP A 581 -31.85 41.40 -2.93
C ASP A 581 -33.05 40.44 -2.90
N ASP A 582 -33.58 40.17 -1.72
CA ASP A 582 -35.03 40.00 -1.53
C ASP A 582 -35.41 40.05 -0.05
N ALA A 583 -36.46 40.82 0.25
CA ALA A 583 -36.88 41.11 1.62
C ALA A 583 -37.92 40.09 2.12
N ASP A 584 -37.47 38.96 2.70
CA ASP A 584 -38.33 38.19 3.60
C ASP A 584 -37.58 37.45 4.74
N GLY A 585 -38.25 37.30 5.88
CA GLY A 585 -37.65 37.03 7.19
C GLY A 585 -37.17 35.58 7.43
N SER A 586 -36.03 35.18 6.87
CA SER A 586 -35.45 33.83 7.03
C SER A 586 -33.96 33.80 7.50
N ILE A 587 -33.54 34.77 8.30
CA ILE A 587 -32.14 35.04 8.71
C ILE A 587 -31.59 34.05 9.77
N ALA A 588 -31.77 32.74 9.59
CA ALA A 588 -31.27 31.72 10.54
C ALA A 588 -30.57 30.51 9.89
N ILE A 589 -30.88 30.16 8.64
CA ILE A 589 -30.51 28.83 8.09
C ILE A 589 -29.24 28.88 7.21
N SER A 590 -28.96 29.99 6.53
CA SER A 590 -27.78 30.13 5.65
C SER A 590 -26.43 30.25 6.39
N LYS A 591 -26.42 30.73 7.64
CA LYS A 591 -25.19 30.85 8.46
C LYS A 591 -24.68 29.53 9.05
N ILE A 592 -25.43 28.44 8.94
CA ILE A 592 -25.10 27.16 9.61
C ILE A 592 -24.14 26.30 8.77
N SER A 593 -24.15 26.44 7.44
CA SER A 593 -23.37 25.57 6.55
C SER A 593 -21.89 25.98 6.44
N THR A 594 -21.61 27.28 6.36
CA THR A 594 -20.24 27.84 6.30
C THR A 594 -19.46 27.67 7.60
N ASN A 595 -20.13 27.56 8.75
CA ASN A 595 -19.49 27.29 10.04
C ASN A 595 -18.86 25.89 10.16
N LYS A 596 -19.16 24.94 9.27
CA LYS A 596 -18.81 23.52 9.46
C LYS A 596 -17.32 23.20 9.35
N PHE A 597 -16.54 24.05 8.68
CA PHE A 597 -15.09 23.88 8.50
C PHE A 597 -14.27 25.14 8.85
N SER A 598 -14.85 26.14 9.53
CA SER A 598 -14.16 27.42 9.77
C SER A 598 -12.89 27.24 10.60
N GLU A 599 -12.97 26.52 11.72
CA GLU A 599 -11.82 26.19 12.58
C GLU A 599 -10.75 25.39 11.80
N GLN A 600 -11.17 24.49 10.91
CA GLN A 600 -10.28 23.69 10.09
C GLN A 600 -9.58 24.50 8.99
N ILE A 601 -10.26 25.49 8.40
CA ILE A 601 -9.64 26.45 7.47
C ILE A 601 -8.55 27.25 8.20
N GLU A 602 -8.86 27.80 9.39
CA GLU A 602 -7.88 28.54 10.20
C GLU A 602 -6.66 27.68 10.58
N LEU A 603 -6.88 26.42 10.98
CA LEU A 603 -5.80 25.47 11.25
C LEU A 603 -4.96 25.16 10.00
N CYS A 604 -5.58 25.02 8.83
CA CYS A 604 -4.86 24.82 7.56
C CYS A 604 -4.01 26.03 7.18
N LEU A 605 -4.56 27.25 7.27
CA LEU A 605 -3.82 28.49 7.03
C LEU A 605 -2.64 28.62 8.01
N THR A 606 -2.87 28.36 9.31
CA THR A 606 -1.82 28.34 10.35
C THR A 606 -0.68 27.37 10.04
N ILE A 607 -0.97 26.18 9.51
CA ILE A 607 0.06 25.22 9.06
C ILE A 607 0.84 25.77 7.87
N ILE A 608 0.17 26.37 6.90
CA ILE A 608 0.79 26.92 5.68
C ILE A 608 1.71 28.09 6.03
N GLU A 609 1.23 29.12 6.73
CA GLU A 609 2.01 30.30 7.13
C GLU A 609 3.28 29.93 7.91
N ARG A 610 3.20 28.89 8.74
CA ARG A 610 4.31 28.46 9.60
C ARG A 610 5.38 27.65 8.87
N GLU A 611 5.01 26.87 7.85
CA GLU A 611 5.90 25.91 7.20
C GLU A 611 6.31 26.29 5.77
N PHE A 612 5.51 27.12 5.10
CA PHE A 612 5.74 27.59 3.74
C PHE A 612 6.19 29.06 3.75
N HIS A 613 7.51 29.29 3.76
CA HIS A 613 8.09 30.63 3.82
C HIS A 613 9.41 30.73 3.03
N PRO A 614 9.88 31.93 2.61
CA PRO A 614 11.07 32.11 1.76
C PRO A 614 12.36 31.44 2.27
N LYS A 615 12.52 31.35 3.59
CA LYS A 615 13.67 30.72 4.26
C LYS A 615 13.57 29.18 4.40
N ALA A 616 12.52 28.55 3.85
CA ALA A 616 12.31 27.11 3.98
C ALA A 616 13.24 26.33 3.03
N SER A 617 13.38 25.01 3.26
CA SER A 617 14.22 24.17 2.39
C SER A 617 13.74 24.23 0.94
N LEU A 618 14.65 24.04 -0.02
CA LEU A 618 14.33 24.13 -1.45
C LEU A 618 13.19 23.19 -1.84
N ASN A 619 13.18 21.96 -1.32
CA ASN A 619 12.11 20.99 -1.54
C ASN A 619 10.77 21.45 -0.94
N MET A 620 10.79 22.03 0.26
CA MET A 620 9.58 22.56 0.91
C MET A 620 8.95 23.68 0.08
N ARG A 621 9.76 24.62 -0.43
CA ARG A 621 9.30 25.71 -1.30
C ARG A 621 8.72 25.19 -2.62
N ARG A 622 9.43 24.25 -3.27
CA ARG A 622 9.00 23.60 -4.53
C ARG A 622 7.66 22.84 -4.38
N ILE A 623 7.53 22.03 -3.33
CA ILE A 623 6.29 21.28 -3.04
C ILE A 623 5.15 22.23 -2.66
N GLY A 624 5.42 23.20 -1.77
CA GLY A 624 4.43 24.19 -1.35
C GLY A 624 3.83 24.94 -2.53
N LEU A 625 4.66 25.54 -3.40
CA LEU A 625 4.23 26.22 -4.62
C LEU A 625 3.38 25.32 -5.53
N SER A 626 3.81 24.08 -5.76
CA SER A 626 3.07 23.12 -6.58
C SER A 626 1.73 22.69 -5.96
N SER A 627 1.62 22.68 -4.64
CA SER A 627 0.39 22.29 -3.95
C SER A 627 -0.61 23.45 -3.84
N LEU A 628 -0.12 24.67 -3.58
CA LEU A 628 -0.93 25.85 -3.26
C LEU A 628 -1.39 26.63 -4.50
N SER A 629 -0.85 26.39 -5.70
CA SER A 629 -1.20 27.14 -6.92
C SER A 629 -2.72 27.20 -7.16
N GLN A 630 -3.40 26.06 -7.00
CA GLN A 630 -4.85 25.90 -7.17
C GLN A 630 -5.70 26.59 -6.09
N ASN A 631 -5.09 27.02 -4.98
CA ASN A 631 -5.82 27.62 -3.86
C ASN A 631 -5.94 29.14 -3.98
N LEU A 632 -5.07 29.77 -4.78
CA LEU A 632 -4.90 31.24 -4.84
C LEU A 632 -6.18 31.96 -5.27
N GLU A 633 -6.95 31.40 -6.20
CA GLU A 633 -8.22 31.99 -6.67
C GLU A 633 -9.23 32.17 -5.53
N ARG A 634 -9.31 31.19 -4.61
CA ARG A 634 -10.27 31.17 -3.49
C ARG A 634 -9.75 31.81 -2.21
N TYR A 635 -8.43 31.74 -1.98
CA TYR A 635 -7.74 32.18 -0.76
C TYR A 635 -6.68 33.22 -1.13
N GLN A 636 -7.14 34.43 -1.47
CA GLN A 636 -6.30 35.54 -1.93
C GLN A 636 -5.26 35.99 -0.87
N GLU A 637 -5.51 35.73 0.41
CA GLU A 637 -4.58 35.95 1.53
C GLU A 637 -3.26 35.17 1.40
N LEU A 638 -3.26 34.05 0.64
CA LEU A 638 -2.05 33.26 0.38
C LEU A 638 -1.17 33.83 -0.74
N VAL A 639 -1.67 34.78 -1.54
CA VAL A 639 -0.96 35.30 -2.72
C VAL A 639 0.35 36.01 -2.39
N PRO A 640 0.45 36.91 -1.37
CA PRO A 640 1.71 37.51 -0.96
C PRO A 640 2.77 36.46 -0.59
N LEU A 641 2.39 35.51 0.27
CA LEU A 641 3.29 34.44 0.73
C LEU A 641 3.75 33.55 -0.43
N PHE A 642 2.87 33.26 -1.39
CA PHE A 642 3.20 32.51 -2.59
C PHE A 642 4.21 33.25 -3.48
N VAL A 643 4.01 34.55 -3.70
CA VAL A 643 4.91 35.41 -4.50
C VAL A 643 6.29 35.51 -3.85
N ASP A 644 6.35 35.79 -2.55
CA ASP A 644 7.58 35.83 -1.74
C ASP A 644 8.38 34.52 -1.87
N VAL A 645 7.71 33.37 -1.73
CA VAL A 645 8.37 32.07 -1.85
C VAL A 645 8.84 31.80 -3.28
N LEU A 646 8.05 32.15 -4.29
CA LEU A 646 8.42 32.00 -5.70
C LEU A 646 9.64 32.83 -6.09
N LEU A 647 9.71 34.10 -5.65
CA LEU A 647 10.83 34.99 -5.91
C LEU A 647 12.09 34.55 -5.17
N SER A 648 11.96 33.92 -3.99
CA SER A 648 13.08 33.38 -3.22
C SER A 648 13.81 32.17 -3.85
N LEU A 649 13.23 31.52 -4.86
CA LEU A 649 13.83 30.37 -5.52
C LEU A 649 15.09 30.74 -6.33
N PRO A 650 16.09 29.84 -6.43
CA PRO A 650 17.16 29.98 -7.42
C PRO A 650 16.59 30.13 -8.84
N VAL A 651 17.15 31.03 -9.64
CA VAL A 651 16.64 31.41 -10.97
C VAL A 651 16.39 30.18 -11.84
N ALA A 652 17.34 29.25 -11.91
CA ALA A 652 17.25 28.06 -12.75
C ALA A 652 16.12 27.10 -12.32
N VAL A 653 15.87 26.96 -11.01
CA VAL A 653 14.74 26.18 -10.46
C VAL A 653 13.40 26.87 -10.76
N ARG A 654 13.33 28.20 -10.60
CA ARG A 654 12.14 28.98 -10.91
C ARG A 654 11.76 28.89 -12.39
N HIS A 655 12.74 29.01 -13.30
CA HIS A 655 12.52 28.82 -14.74
C HIS A 655 11.98 27.42 -15.04
N THR A 656 12.54 26.38 -14.40
CA THR A 656 12.05 24.99 -14.58
C THR A 656 10.59 24.83 -14.12
N MET A 657 10.20 25.45 -12.99
CA MET A 657 8.82 25.39 -12.48
C MET A 657 7.82 26.26 -13.26
N LEU A 658 8.32 27.25 -14.00
CA LEU A 658 7.57 28.14 -14.90
C LEU A 658 7.76 27.78 -16.39
N ALA A 659 8.32 26.61 -16.68
CA ALA A 659 8.37 26.08 -18.04
C ALA A 659 6.98 25.57 -18.43
N THR A 660 6.55 25.90 -19.65
CA THR A 660 5.38 25.26 -20.26
C THR A 660 5.82 23.96 -20.92
N ALA A 661 4.94 22.96 -20.97
CA ALA A 661 5.27 21.59 -21.38
C ALA A 661 5.77 21.45 -22.85
N ASN A 662 5.71 22.52 -23.64
CA ASN A 662 6.15 22.58 -25.04
C ASN A 662 7.57 23.16 -25.20
N THR A 663 8.31 23.39 -24.11
CA THR A 663 9.69 23.88 -24.18
C THR A 663 10.64 22.69 -24.26
N ASP A 664 11.29 22.48 -25.41
CA ASP A 664 12.25 21.39 -25.58
C ASP A 664 13.37 21.45 -24.52
N PRO A 665 13.68 20.35 -23.81
CA PRO A 665 14.70 20.34 -22.74
C PRO A 665 16.14 20.50 -23.26
N SER A 666 16.33 20.51 -24.59
CA SER A 666 17.63 20.67 -25.26
C SER A 666 18.10 22.12 -25.40
N THR A 667 17.22 23.12 -25.26
CA THR A 667 17.52 24.50 -25.71
C THR A 667 18.10 25.42 -24.63
N GLU A 668 17.88 25.14 -23.33
CA GLU A 668 18.44 25.94 -22.22
C GLU A 668 19.48 25.20 -21.35
N SER A 669 19.68 23.90 -21.55
CA SER A 669 20.52 23.06 -20.69
C SER A 669 22.04 23.24 -20.86
N THR A 670 22.50 24.10 -21.77
CA THR A 670 23.90 24.11 -22.24
C THR A 670 24.85 25.11 -21.58
N LYS A 671 24.41 25.96 -20.62
CA LYS A 671 25.26 27.04 -20.07
C LYS A 671 25.23 27.32 -18.56
N ILE A 672 24.66 26.44 -17.73
CA ILE A 672 24.82 26.53 -16.26
C ILE A 672 25.41 25.21 -15.74
N GLY A 673 26.54 25.32 -15.02
CA GLY A 673 27.38 24.17 -14.66
C GLY A 673 26.73 23.18 -13.70
N ALA A 674 27.07 21.91 -13.85
CA ALA A 674 26.49 20.80 -13.10
C ALA A 674 26.73 20.90 -11.58
N THR A 675 25.64 20.98 -10.79
CA THR A 675 25.64 20.71 -9.34
C THR A 675 24.43 19.88 -8.90
N GLY A 676 24.39 18.63 -9.37
CA GLY A 676 23.92 17.45 -8.61
C GLY A 676 22.45 17.29 -8.21
N ILE A 677 21.78 18.29 -7.62
CA ILE A 677 20.53 18.11 -6.86
C ILE A 677 19.43 19.11 -7.25
N GLU A 678 19.78 20.36 -7.60
CA GLU A 678 18.80 21.46 -7.73
C GLU A 678 17.76 21.24 -8.84
N HIS A 679 18.15 20.54 -9.90
CA HIS A 679 17.33 20.24 -11.07
C HIS A 679 16.61 18.89 -11.03
N GLN A 680 16.78 18.08 -9.97
CA GLN A 680 16.12 16.78 -9.91
C GLN A 680 14.60 16.97 -9.72
N LEU A 681 13.86 16.74 -10.81
CA LEU A 681 12.44 16.43 -10.83
C LEU A 681 12.30 14.98 -11.31
N PRO A 682 11.44 14.16 -10.69
CA PRO A 682 10.65 14.43 -9.49
C PRO A 682 11.49 14.43 -8.19
N ILE A 683 10.97 15.04 -7.12
CA ILE A 683 11.65 15.03 -5.81
C ILE A 683 11.45 13.64 -5.17
N ARG A 684 12.52 12.98 -4.75
CA ARG A 684 12.46 11.70 -4.02
C ARG A 684 12.50 11.95 -2.50
N GLY A 685 11.47 11.48 -1.78
CA GLY A 685 11.45 11.41 -0.32
C GLY A 685 12.31 10.25 0.20
N ALA A 686 12.75 10.31 1.46
CA ALA A 686 13.59 9.25 2.04
C ALA A 686 12.78 8.01 2.49
N SER A 687 11.47 8.03 2.21
CA SER A 687 10.48 6.95 2.25
C SER A 687 10.42 6.14 0.94
N GLY A 688 11.03 6.64 -0.14
CA GLY A 688 10.83 6.14 -1.51
C GLY A 688 9.65 6.79 -2.25
N VAL A 689 8.87 7.66 -1.58
CA VAL A 689 7.79 8.43 -2.22
C VAL A 689 8.37 9.41 -3.24
N ILE A 690 7.73 9.48 -4.41
CA ILE A 690 8.13 10.36 -5.51
C ILE A 690 7.12 11.51 -5.62
N TYR A 691 7.55 12.71 -5.25
CA TYR A 691 6.76 13.93 -5.35
C TYR A 691 6.88 14.50 -6.77
N GLN A 692 5.87 14.23 -7.60
CA GLN A 692 5.69 14.88 -8.89
C GLN A 692 5.17 16.30 -8.65
N LEU A 693 5.85 17.31 -9.21
CA LEU A 693 5.40 18.70 -9.12
C LEU A 693 4.52 19.03 -10.32
N VAL A 694 3.38 19.66 -10.05
CA VAL A 694 2.49 20.23 -11.06
C VAL A 694 3.13 21.51 -11.62
N PRO A 695 3.15 21.72 -12.96
CA PRO A 695 3.57 22.99 -13.54
C PRO A 695 2.72 24.14 -12.99
N LEU A 696 3.36 25.21 -12.48
CA LEU A 696 2.63 26.27 -11.78
C LEU A 696 1.65 27.01 -12.70
N ILE A 697 2.05 27.22 -13.95
CA ILE A 697 1.32 28.03 -14.92
C ILE A 697 -0.07 27.49 -15.23
N THR A 698 -0.27 26.16 -15.22
CA THR A 698 -1.57 25.54 -15.57
C THR A 698 -2.63 25.71 -14.49
N SER A 699 -2.27 26.20 -13.30
CA SER A 699 -3.09 26.07 -12.09
C SER A 699 -3.11 27.30 -11.18
N TRP A 700 -2.30 28.32 -11.42
CA TRP A 700 -2.20 29.53 -10.59
C TRP A 700 -3.09 30.71 -11.04
N ASP A 701 -3.41 31.62 -10.13
CA ASP A 701 -4.09 32.88 -10.46
C ASP A 701 -3.10 33.94 -10.95
N SER A 702 -2.94 34.02 -12.28
CA SER A 702 -2.05 34.99 -12.92
C SER A 702 -2.47 36.46 -12.76
N VAL A 703 -3.73 36.75 -12.43
CA VAL A 703 -4.19 38.13 -12.21
C VAL A 703 -3.83 38.57 -10.79
N ALA A 704 -4.08 37.73 -9.80
CA ALA A 704 -3.73 38.00 -8.41
C ALA A 704 -2.21 38.13 -8.22
N ILE A 705 -1.43 37.18 -8.76
CA ILE A 705 0.04 37.18 -8.67
C ILE A 705 0.64 38.45 -9.29
N ALA A 706 0.18 38.85 -10.49
CA ALA A 706 0.72 40.02 -11.14
C ALA A 706 0.32 41.34 -10.43
N LYS A 707 -0.90 41.43 -9.89
CA LYS A 707 -1.30 42.55 -9.02
C LYS A 707 -0.47 42.62 -7.74
N GLN A 708 -0.16 41.48 -7.11
CA GLN A 708 0.68 41.45 -5.92
C GLN A 708 2.10 41.97 -6.21
N LEU A 709 2.71 41.49 -7.31
CA LEU A 709 4.02 41.99 -7.77
C LEU A 709 4.00 43.50 -8.03
N TYR A 710 2.89 44.04 -8.58
CA TYR A 710 2.70 45.48 -8.75
C TYR A 710 2.71 46.21 -7.40
N TYR A 711 1.88 45.80 -6.43
CA TYR A 711 1.77 46.50 -5.15
C TYR A 711 3.09 46.53 -4.37
N GLU A 712 3.89 45.47 -4.46
CA GLU A 712 5.22 45.39 -3.85
C GLU A 712 6.27 46.26 -4.56
N HIS A 713 6.19 46.40 -5.89
CA HIS A 713 7.26 47.00 -6.70
C HIS A 713 6.89 48.35 -7.36
N GLN A 714 5.68 48.87 -7.17
CA GLN A 714 5.22 50.16 -7.72
C GLN A 714 6.10 51.36 -7.34
N THR A 715 6.77 51.32 -6.18
CA THR A 715 7.71 52.35 -5.72
C THR A 715 9.16 52.11 -6.16
N SER A 716 9.46 50.99 -6.80
CA SER A 716 10.83 50.61 -7.18
C SER A 716 11.28 51.38 -8.42
N ILE A 717 12.42 52.04 -8.30
CA ILE A 717 13.00 52.91 -9.36
C ILE A 717 13.54 52.07 -10.53
N GLU A 718 13.92 50.83 -10.28
CA GLU A 718 14.48 49.92 -11.28
C GLU A 718 13.71 48.59 -11.31
N ALA A 719 13.47 48.05 -12.51
CA ALA A 719 12.93 46.71 -12.65
C ALA A 719 13.97 45.63 -12.26
N ASP A 720 13.46 44.57 -11.66
CA ASP A 720 14.17 43.32 -11.40
C ASP A 720 13.82 42.29 -12.49
N SER A 721 14.84 41.57 -12.95
CA SER A 721 14.72 40.46 -13.90
C SER A 721 13.86 39.33 -13.33
N SER A 722 13.93 39.06 -12.02
CA SER A 722 13.10 38.02 -11.41
C SER A 722 11.61 38.34 -11.45
N VAL A 723 11.24 39.56 -11.07
CA VAL A 723 9.86 40.06 -11.09
C VAL A 723 9.32 40.09 -12.51
N LEU A 724 10.08 40.66 -13.46
CA LEU A 724 9.68 40.71 -14.87
C LEU A 724 9.52 39.32 -15.51
N HIS A 725 10.28 38.32 -15.10
CA HIS A 725 10.11 36.95 -15.60
C HIS A 725 8.79 36.32 -15.11
N VAL A 726 8.45 36.48 -13.82
CA VAL A 726 7.17 35.99 -13.28
C VAL A 726 5.99 36.74 -13.92
N MET A 727 6.12 38.06 -14.10
CA MET A 727 5.14 38.87 -14.83
C MET A 727 4.96 38.35 -16.26
N PHE A 728 6.05 38.19 -17.02
CA PHE A 728 6.00 37.67 -18.40
C PHE A 728 5.22 36.35 -18.48
N LYS A 729 5.43 35.42 -17.54
CA LYS A 729 4.69 34.15 -17.49
C LYS A 729 3.21 34.31 -17.11
N CYS A 730 2.85 35.31 -16.30
CA CYS A 730 1.45 35.68 -16.06
C CYS A 730 0.77 36.23 -17.34
N PHE A 731 1.47 37.10 -18.06
CA PHE A 731 1.01 37.69 -19.33
C PHE A 731 0.85 36.62 -20.43
N GLU A 732 1.84 35.73 -20.58
CA GLU A 732 1.83 34.60 -21.53
C GLU A 732 0.63 33.67 -21.25
N HIS A 733 0.38 33.31 -19.99
CA HIS A 733 -0.75 32.48 -19.59
C HIS A 733 -2.11 33.14 -19.88
N LEU A 734 -2.27 34.43 -19.57
CA LEU A 734 -3.52 35.17 -19.84
C LEU A 734 -3.80 35.31 -21.34
N LEU A 735 -2.78 35.46 -22.18
CA LEU A 735 -2.93 35.47 -23.64
C LEU A 735 -3.35 34.07 -24.15
N ASN A 736 -2.64 33.01 -23.73
CA ASN A 736 -2.90 31.64 -24.15
C ASN A 736 -4.28 31.10 -23.70
N THR A 737 -4.79 31.57 -22.56
CA THR A 737 -6.15 31.27 -22.08
C THR A 737 -7.25 32.16 -22.69
N GLY A 738 -6.90 33.04 -23.64
CA GLY A 738 -7.85 33.89 -24.36
C GLY A 738 -8.39 35.08 -23.56
N LYS A 739 -7.88 35.35 -22.35
CA LYS A 739 -8.34 36.42 -21.44
C LYS A 739 -7.79 37.80 -21.83
N GLN A 740 -7.96 38.21 -23.09
CA GLN A 740 -7.37 39.42 -23.69
C GLN A 740 -7.68 40.71 -22.90
N SER A 741 -8.90 40.87 -22.38
CA SER A 741 -9.28 42.03 -21.56
C SER A 741 -8.46 42.14 -20.27
N ASN A 742 -8.13 41.01 -19.63
CA ASN A 742 -7.32 40.97 -18.41
C ASN A 742 -5.85 41.29 -18.71
N VAL A 743 -5.33 40.84 -19.86
CA VAL A 743 -3.98 41.21 -20.33
C VAL A 743 -3.84 42.73 -20.44
N TRP A 744 -4.82 43.40 -21.06
CA TRP A 744 -4.77 44.85 -21.23
C TRP A 744 -4.94 45.60 -19.89
N LEU A 745 -5.93 45.24 -19.07
CA LEU A 745 -6.15 45.88 -17.76
C LEU A 745 -4.90 45.78 -16.87
N LEU A 746 -4.25 44.62 -16.87
CA LEU A 746 -3.02 44.38 -16.14
C LEU A 746 -1.84 45.18 -16.70
N TYR A 747 -1.71 45.26 -18.04
CA TYR A 747 -0.69 46.11 -18.67
C TYR A 747 -0.87 47.58 -18.30
N ASP A 748 -2.09 48.11 -18.38
CA ASP A 748 -2.35 49.52 -18.12
C ASP A 748 -2.01 49.93 -16.67
N GLN A 749 -2.21 49.01 -15.72
CA GLN A 749 -1.80 49.16 -14.32
C GLN A 749 -0.28 49.07 -14.13
N MET A 750 0.39 48.14 -14.82
CA MET A 750 1.81 47.82 -14.58
C MET A 750 2.81 48.51 -15.55
N LYS A 751 2.32 49.25 -16.56
CA LYS A 751 3.14 49.83 -17.65
C LYS A 751 4.32 50.67 -17.16
N ASP A 752 4.17 51.46 -16.10
CA ASP A 752 5.26 52.28 -15.55
C ASP A 752 6.44 51.43 -15.08
N TYR A 753 6.18 50.33 -14.37
CA TYR A 753 7.22 49.40 -13.93
C TYR A 753 7.85 48.67 -15.12
N ILE A 754 7.02 48.10 -16.02
CA ILE A 754 7.46 47.32 -17.18
C ILE A 754 8.46 48.11 -18.04
N VAL A 755 8.18 49.39 -18.30
CA VAL A 755 9.02 50.18 -19.22
C VAL A 755 10.35 50.63 -18.61
N THR A 756 10.54 50.58 -17.29
CA THR A 756 11.88 50.78 -16.70
C THR A 756 12.84 49.63 -17.06
N GLY A 757 12.30 48.43 -17.32
CA GLY A 757 13.08 47.25 -17.69
C GLY A 757 13.77 47.34 -19.06
N PHE A 758 13.44 48.29 -19.92
CA PHE A 758 14.20 48.53 -21.15
C PHE A 758 15.64 49.04 -20.90
N VAL A 759 15.91 49.63 -19.73
CA VAL A 759 17.21 50.27 -19.45
C VAL A 759 18.34 49.26 -19.25
N LYS A 760 18.09 48.10 -18.61
CA LYS A 760 19.13 47.06 -18.39
C LYS A 760 19.04 45.96 -19.45
N ALA A 761 20.20 45.46 -19.90
CA ALA A 761 20.27 44.41 -20.93
C ALA A 761 19.56 43.11 -20.51
N THR A 762 19.67 42.70 -19.25
CA THR A 762 19.07 41.48 -18.70
C THR A 762 17.54 41.54 -18.51
N THR A 763 16.94 42.73 -18.58
CA THR A 763 15.49 42.95 -18.40
C THR A 763 14.79 43.42 -19.68
N CYS A 764 15.56 43.92 -20.65
CA CYS A 764 15.03 44.50 -21.89
C CYS A 764 14.21 43.49 -22.71
N GLU A 765 14.67 42.24 -22.83
CA GLU A 765 13.97 41.17 -23.57
C GLU A 765 12.67 40.72 -22.89
N LEU A 766 12.64 40.65 -21.56
CA LEU A 766 11.42 40.33 -20.81
C LEU A 766 10.39 41.46 -20.95
N SER A 767 10.83 42.71 -20.80
CA SER A 767 10.00 43.91 -20.97
C SER A 767 9.43 44.00 -22.38
N ALA A 768 10.27 43.76 -23.38
CA ALA A 768 9.90 43.66 -24.78
C ALA A 768 8.82 42.61 -25.05
N SER A 769 8.97 41.44 -24.44
CA SER A 769 8.04 40.32 -24.61
C SER A 769 6.68 40.60 -23.95
N ILE A 770 6.65 41.22 -22.76
CA ILE A 770 5.41 41.68 -22.11
C ILE A 770 4.69 42.73 -22.95
N VAL A 771 5.42 43.75 -23.45
CA VAL A 771 4.84 44.78 -24.33
C VAL A 771 4.30 44.17 -25.62
N THR A 772 5.00 43.18 -26.19
CA THR A 772 4.54 42.45 -27.37
C THR A 772 3.23 41.69 -27.09
N ILE A 773 3.12 41.01 -25.95
CA ILE A 773 1.89 40.32 -25.52
C ILE A 773 0.73 41.31 -25.35
N ALA A 774 0.94 42.43 -24.67
CA ALA A 774 -0.08 43.48 -24.51
C ALA A 774 -0.54 44.03 -25.87
N LEU A 775 0.40 44.25 -26.80
CA LEU A 775 0.12 44.68 -28.17
C LEU A 775 -0.54 43.59 -29.04
N THR A 776 -0.43 42.31 -28.72
CA THR A 776 -1.22 41.25 -29.41
C THR A 776 -2.65 41.11 -28.87
N ALA A 777 -2.88 41.43 -27.58
CA ALA A 777 -4.21 41.44 -26.99
C ALA A 777 -5.08 42.62 -27.48
N LEU A 778 -4.47 43.76 -27.78
CA LEU A 778 -5.14 44.96 -28.32
C LEU A 778 -5.51 44.79 -29.81
N ARG A 779 -6.72 44.32 -30.13
CA ARG A 779 -7.22 44.31 -31.52
C ARG A 779 -7.63 45.71 -31.97
N ASP A 780 -6.80 46.35 -32.81
CA ASP A 780 -6.99 47.64 -33.48
C ASP A 780 -7.70 48.75 -32.66
N SER A 781 -7.32 48.89 -31.38
CA SER A 781 -7.74 49.97 -30.49
C SER A 781 -7.07 51.30 -30.81
N GLU A 782 -7.74 52.42 -30.53
CA GLU A 782 -7.16 53.78 -30.63
C GLU A 782 -6.01 54.04 -29.64
N THR A 783 -5.88 53.23 -28.58
CA THR A 783 -4.92 53.43 -27.50
C THR A 783 -3.47 53.28 -27.97
N ASP A 784 -2.74 54.39 -28.00
CA ASP A 784 -1.34 54.43 -28.44
C ASP A 784 -0.37 54.20 -27.27
N VAL A 785 0.02 52.93 -27.09
CA VAL A 785 1.00 52.50 -26.08
C VAL A 785 2.34 53.26 -26.19
N PHE A 786 2.71 53.70 -27.40
CA PHE A 786 4.00 54.36 -27.63
C PHE A 786 4.05 55.82 -27.17
N GLN A 787 2.89 56.46 -26.90
CA GLN A 787 2.85 57.80 -26.32
C GLN A 787 3.19 57.83 -24.81
N HIS A 788 3.37 56.67 -24.18
CA HIS A 788 3.64 56.59 -22.74
C HIS A 788 4.94 57.30 -22.34
N ILE A 789 4.85 58.29 -21.44
CA ILE A 789 5.96 59.20 -21.11
C ILE A 789 7.18 58.44 -20.55
N ALA A 790 6.94 57.46 -19.66
CA ALA A 790 8.01 56.65 -19.10
C ALA A 790 8.66 55.74 -20.16
N LEU A 791 7.92 55.24 -21.15
CA LEU A 791 8.48 54.47 -22.26
C LEU A 791 9.42 55.33 -23.11
N VAL A 792 8.97 56.53 -23.51
CA VAL A 792 9.79 57.50 -24.25
C VAL A 792 11.07 57.84 -23.46
N LYS A 793 10.97 58.03 -22.14
CA LYS A 793 12.12 58.30 -21.27
C LYS A 793 13.11 57.14 -21.22
N SER A 794 12.62 55.90 -21.05
CA SER A 794 13.47 54.70 -20.97
C SER A 794 14.15 54.39 -22.29
N VAL A 795 13.43 54.41 -23.42
CA VAL A 795 14.02 54.15 -24.75
C VAL A 795 15.05 55.23 -25.10
N ARG A 796 14.85 56.49 -24.68
CA ARG A 796 15.85 57.57 -24.87
C ARG A 796 17.19 57.27 -24.19
N GLN A 797 17.19 56.58 -23.05
CA GLN A 797 18.41 56.18 -22.34
C GLN A 797 19.13 54.99 -23.00
N VAL A 798 18.46 54.26 -23.90
CA VAL A 798 19.00 53.12 -24.63
C VAL A 798 19.61 53.52 -25.98
N ILE A 799 19.09 54.59 -26.61
CA ILE A 799 19.63 55.11 -27.87
C ILE A 799 21.04 55.67 -27.64
N THR A 800 22.03 54.97 -28.19
CA THR A 800 23.46 55.32 -28.18
C THR A 800 24.07 55.08 -29.56
N MET A 801 25.30 55.54 -29.78
CA MET A 801 26.03 55.31 -31.04
C MET A 801 26.50 53.85 -31.24
N ASN A 802 26.22 52.95 -30.29
CA ASN A 802 26.60 51.54 -30.39
C ASN A 802 25.49 50.71 -31.04
N ASN A 803 25.68 50.31 -32.29
CA ASN A 803 24.73 49.48 -33.04
C ASN A 803 24.72 48.00 -32.60
N GLU A 804 25.73 47.55 -31.86
CA GLU A 804 25.81 46.21 -31.25
C GLU A 804 25.11 46.15 -29.87
N ASP A 805 24.43 47.23 -29.45
CA ASP A 805 23.66 47.22 -28.21
C ASP A 805 22.40 46.34 -28.35
N LEU A 806 22.44 45.18 -27.70
CA LEU A 806 21.36 44.19 -27.68
C LEU A 806 20.01 44.83 -27.34
N ARG A 807 19.98 45.87 -26.47
CA ARG A 807 18.75 46.57 -26.10
C ARG A 807 18.15 47.34 -27.28
N GLN A 808 18.99 48.02 -28.08
CA GLN A 808 18.54 48.69 -29.30
C GLN A 808 18.01 47.68 -30.31
N GLN A 809 18.73 46.56 -30.51
CA GLN A 809 18.33 45.48 -31.41
C GLN A 809 16.96 44.90 -31.00
N THR A 810 16.74 44.63 -29.72
CA THR A 810 15.45 44.19 -29.18
C THR A 810 14.34 45.20 -29.45
N ILE A 811 14.51 46.48 -29.11
CA ILE A 811 13.44 47.49 -29.26
C ILE A 811 13.10 47.74 -30.74
N VAL A 812 14.12 47.85 -31.60
CA VAL A 812 13.94 47.99 -33.06
C VAL A 812 13.15 46.82 -33.64
N LYS A 813 13.46 45.58 -33.24
CA LYS A 813 12.75 44.36 -33.68
C LYS A 813 11.26 44.40 -33.31
N ILE A 814 10.90 44.83 -32.10
CA ILE A 814 9.49 45.02 -31.70
C ILE A 814 8.82 46.05 -32.61
N LEU A 815 9.43 47.22 -32.77
CA LEU A 815 8.85 48.33 -33.54
C LEU A 815 8.64 47.95 -35.01
N GLN A 816 9.56 47.18 -35.61
CA GLN A 816 9.39 46.63 -36.96
C GLN A 816 8.23 45.61 -37.03
N ASN A 817 8.16 44.65 -36.09
CA ASN A 817 7.06 43.68 -36.04
C ASN A 817 5.69 44.38 -35.88
N VAL A 818 5.61 45.40 -35.03
CA VAL A 818 4.39 46.17 -34.77
C VAL A 818 4.03 47.05 -35.99
N ARG A 819 5.00 47.69 -36.65
CA ARG A 819 4.79 48.44 -37.92
C ARG A 819 4.12 47.57 -38.98
N ASN A 820 4.48 46.28 -39.04
CA ASN A 820 3.96 45.33 -40.03
C ASN A 820 2.60 44.71 -39.65
N THR A 821 2.06 44.99 -38.45
CA THR A 821 0.82 44.34 -37.96
C THR A 821 -0.45 44.99 -38.49
N SER A 822 -0.55 46.32 -38.50
CA SER A 822 -1.70 47.05 -39.05
C SER A 822 -1.32 48.49 -39.45
N PRO A 823 -2.06 49.15 -40.38
CA PRO A 823 -1.74 50.50 -40.83
C PRO A 823 -1.91 51.56 -39.72
N VAL A 824 -2.72 51.27 -38.68
CA VAL A 824 -2.84 52.13 -37.49
C VAL A 824 -1.57 52.00 -36.64
N ARG A 825 -1.10 50.77 -36.40
CA ARG A 825 0.17 50.50 -35.70
C ARG A 825 1.37 51.14 -36.41
N ALA A 826 1.41 51.10 -37.75
CA ALA A 826 2.46 51.73 -38.53
C ALA A 826 2.55 53.25 -38.27
N LYS A 827 1.42 53.95 -38.20
CA LYS A 827 1.36 55.39 -37.87
C LYS A 827 1.80 55.68 -36.42
N GLN A 828 1.40 54.84 -35.47
CA GLN A 828 1.82 54.96 -34.06
C GLN A 828 3.35 54.79 -33.92
N VAL A 829 3.92 53.75 -34.57
CA VAL A 829 5.38 53.53 -34.60
C VAL A 829 6.12 54.70 -35.27
N GLN A 830 5.62 55.22 -36.40
CA GLN A 830 6.23 56.39 -37.05
C GLN A 830 6.23 57.63 -36.15
N ARG A 831 5.10 57.91 -35.47
CA ARG A 831 4.98 59.00 -34.50
C ARG A 831 5.96 58.85 -33.32
N PHE A 832 6.15 57.61 -32.84
CA PHE A 832 7.12 57.31 -31.79
C PHE A 832 8.55 57.57 -32.26
N VAL A 833 8.94 57.06 -33.44
CA VAL A 833 10.27 57.26 -34.04
C VAL A 833 10.57 58.75 -34.24
N THR A 834 9.61 59.55 -34.74
CA THR A 834 9.74 61.02 -34.85
C THR A 834 9.89 61.69 -33.47
N THR A 835 9.20 61.20 -32.45
CA THR A 835 9.32 61.69 -31.06
C THR A 835 10.70 61.35 -30.47
N MET A 836 11.27 60.19 -30.78
CA MET A 836 12.62 59.84 -30.37
C MET A 836 13.67 60.70 -31.08
N ARG A 837 13.52 60.92 -32.40
CA ARG A 837 14.39 61.78 -33.21
C ARG A 837 14.44 63.22 -32.69
N SER A 838 13.34 63.77 -32.16
CA SER A 838 13.29 65.13 -31.61
C SER A 838 13.76 65.26 -30.16
N LYS A 839 13.81 64.16 -29.39
CA LYS A 839 14.21 64.15 -27.97
C LYS A 839 15.63 63.64 -27.72
N CYS A 840 16.27 63.02 -28.70
CA CYS A 840 17.67 62.61 -28.66
C CYS A 840 18.58 63.70 -29.24
N ASP A 841 19.87 63.63 -28.89
CA ASP A 841 20.89 64.39 -29.60
C ASP A 841 20.95 63.96 -31.08
N ALA A 842 21.18 64.93 -31.98
CA ALA A 842 21.03 64.74 -33.41
C ALA A 842 22.09 63.80 -33.99
N ASP A 843 23.33 63.86 -33.52
CA ASP A 843 24.42 63.03 -34.03
C ASP A 843 24.40 61.65 -33.37
N THR A 844 24.08 61.58 -32.07
CA THR A 844 23.81 60.33 -31.37
C THR A 844 22.68 59.53 -32.02
N TYR A 845 21.58 60.19 -32.42
CA TYR A 845 20.47 59.52 -33.09
C TYR A 845 20.86 59.03 -34.50
N LYS A 846 21.51 59.87 -35.32
CA LYS A 846 21.92 59.50 -36.69
C LYS A 846 22.80 58.24 -36.73
N SER A 847 23.70 58.09 -35.76
CA SER A 847 24.61 56.94 -35.65
C SER A 847 24.02 55.71 -34.95
N SER A 848 22.78 55.79 -34.45
CA SER A 848 22.11 54.68 -33.73
C SER A 848 21.36 53.72 -34.66
N LEU A 849 21.04 52.53 -34.14
CA LEU A 849 20.35 51.48 -34.89
C LEU A 849 18.93 51.91 -35.32
N PHE A 850 18.31 52.85 -34.58
CA PHE A 850 17.00 53.42 -34.91
C PHE A 850 17.03 54.24 -36.21
N SER A 851 18.15 54.94 -36.48
CA SER A 851 18.35 55.69 -37.72
C SER A 851 18.50 54.73 -38.90
N THR A 852 19.30 53.67 -38.77
CA THR A 852 19.50 52.68 -39.83
C THR A 852 18.25 51.83 -40.10
N ALA A 853 17.44 51.52 -39.08
CA ALA A 853 16.32 50.59 -39.20
C ALA A 853 14.99 51.22 -39.64
N PHE A 854 14.83 52.54 -39.45
CA PHE A 854 13.63 53.29 -39.87
C PHE A 854 13.92 54.37 -40.91
N GLY A 855 15.20 54.66 -41.19
CA GLY A 855 15.64 55.54 -42.27
C GLY A 855 15.11 56.98 -42.17
N ASN A 856 15.15 57.67 -43.31
CA ASN A 856 14.49 58.96 -43.49
C ASN A 856 13.02 58.81 -43.97
N ASP A 857 12.34 57.70 -43.63
CA ASP A 857 10.90 57.50 -43.93
C ASP A 857 10.00 58.34 -42.99
N VAL A 858 10.12 59.66 -43.11
CA VAL A 858 9.16 60.69 -42.66
C VAL A 858 9.01 61.70 -43.79
#